data_AF-A0A9W8GK70-F1
#
_entry.id   AF-A0A9W8GK70-F1
#
_cell.length_a   1.000
_cell.length_b   1.000
_cell.length_c   1.000
_cell.angle_alpha   90.00
_cell.angle_beta   90.00
_cell.angle_gamma   90.00
#
_symmetry.space_group_name_H-M   'P 1'
#
loop_
_entity.id
_entity.type
_entity.pdbx_description
1 polymer ?
#
loop_
_entity_poly.entity_id
_entity_poly.type
_entity_poly.pdbx_seq_one_letter_code
_entity_poly.pdbx_strand_id
1 'polypeptide(L)'
;MSGTSFSQTTKLPPTTASFPLQFDDSFTRDLPGDLVVPTAPYDLLPADSEGGEIPVPQTKFRASRQVRGALWSWAVPTQHENPKLVGVCPSGAQLLGLTSDDFWRDPLVAAAVWSGNLRLSGSHPWAHCYGGHQFGVWADQLGDGRAISLGQVNGSWEVQLKGAGRTPYSRFADGYAVRRSSVREYLAAEHMCALGVPTSRSLSLVFTDRVVEREEPELGAVVTRLAPSWVRFGSFELPASRGDFSLVRKLADYVIRHHFAELAFDGSGVYIQLLQAVVERTAAMVAAWQAAGFCHGVMNTDNMSVLGLTIDYGPYAFLDAYDPDFICNHSDPAGRYAFSEQPRVALWNLVKLAGPLSRLVGQNPDEDASPETLEAITKALNSFGAMFSSKYAELMRRKLGLASENDSDDMATVVQPLLDLLERGHTDYPFAMRALCDVPLLLARNDTMGLDQHIDALAARSDCTRVSKEWRDDMRTFFVDVYGPRLTKQEGVIDEGSALALGVGMRLANPRHVLRNWVAQDIIDRGDSDAASIDQALELLTTHAFDDAVPEHLKAMAERYAGPVPKWGEGLQCSELCFTAHDCAAFQLSRRWAPDTNASAIEEGAWCAPEFCTLESSCGGAWTLEGAPANAPPGANSARPIVNGSISCCGGFLPASQCGIYGGSVDTCSSGYTCATTASAAAPSRSSTEKTLTDPSTTLLGRCASQEPHQQVWIGVLLVLIGGATLNVGLNIQKYAFRKRQEKAAADAAAAAAAAQAKHGLSPTQPSDVFFYSSGALHTARKTAVATTPPPPPPPFVVDTNDAATRNCFGDDIFEMTDCNARGSTRRPLSTLGTNTRRPSLSIMPPQQIMQPVSTPAPPQSKTPFSSPVWIVGLVIFILGNVVNFIALQFAPQSLVAPLGAVSLVTNVIIAPLLNDEKISLFDVGGIVLIIAGCAVVVVFSGIVQQDYRLCVLIQLLKAKPTVIYLCLIFALILAIYIFLWTVERGVTHYLLEHQQLGDSDTLTVVHTHETIPTQSPPATWLQKTTRFLLQNPLLLFDRHVRPISPTSRHVQYGLPLAYASLGSLMATLTTLFAKSLVNLLSVSIFDHDNQFTSFITWGILLVTAFTAASQVYWINQGLQRYDALLQVPVFYVVWTVFDIIGGGVYFNEFKMFTTVKYVLFAVGVAIIFSGVGLLSNRLKRL
;
A
#
# COMPACT_ATOMS: atom_id res chain seq x y z
N MET A 1 -28.80 9.83 -48.95
CA MET A 1 -29.92 8.91 -49.22
C MET A 1 -29.89 7.80 -48.18
N SER A 2 -30.93 6.96 -48.08
CA SER A 2 -30.94 5.77 -47.22
C SER A 2 -29.77 4.82 -47.56
N GLY A 3 -29.25 4.01 -46.64
CA GLY A 3 -29.73 3.74 -45.29
C GLY A 3 -29.97 2.24 -45.11
N THR A 4 -28.89 1.48 -44.94
CA THR A 4 -28.90 0.03 -44.77
C THR A 4 -27.94 -0.36 -43.64
N SER A 5 -28.50 -0.69 -42.48
CA SER A 5 -27.73 -1.21 -41.34
C SER A 5 -27.27 -2.64 -41.62
N PHE A 6 -25.97 -2.85 -41.80
CA PHE A 6 -25.39 -4.20 -41.87
C PHE A 6 -25.30 -4.83 -40.47
N SER A 7 -26.45 -5.24 -39.95
CA SER A 7 -26.51 -6.25 -38.90
C SER A 7 -26.32 -7.62 -39.56
N GLN A 8 -25.07 -8.08 -39.59
CA GLN A 8 -24.74 -9.45 -39.97
C GLN A 8 -23.90 -10.11 -38.88
N THR A 9 -24.61 -10.82 -38.00
CA THR A 9 -24.05 -11.91 -37.19
C THR A 9 -23.85 -13.15 -38.08
N THR A 10 -22.95 -13.03 -39.06
CA THR A 10 -22.56 -14.15 -39.93
C THR A 10 -21.86 -15.24 -39.12
N LYS A 11 -22.30 -16.48 -39.33
CA LYS A 11 -21.65 -17.68 -38.76
C LYS A 11 -20.30 -17.89 -39.47
N LEU A 12 -19.40 -18.64 -38.82
CA LEU A 12 -18.14 -19.14 -39.42
C LEU A 12 -18.44 -19.80 -40.78
N PRO A 13 -17.64 -19.53 -41.83
CA PRO A 13 -16.36 -20.22 -41.93
C PRO A 13 -15.15 -19.33 -42.34
N PRO A 14 -14.01 -19.41 -41.64
CA PRO A 14 -12.75 -18.90 -42.15
C PRO A 14 -12.13 -19.93 -43.10
N THR A 15 -12.09 -19.63 -44.40
CA THR A 15 -11.35 -20.41 -45.40
C THR A 15 -9.88 -20.51 -45.00
N THR A 16 -9.26 -21.68 -45.13
CA THR A 16 -7.87 -21.87 -44.69
C THR A 16 -6.87 -21.12 -45.57
N ALA A 17 -5.96 -20.37 -44.94
CA ALA A 17 -4.83 -19.76 -45.63
C ALA A 17 -3.64 -20.74 -45.72
N SER A 18 -2.94 -20.74 -46.86
CA SER A 18 -1.79 -21.60 -47.16
C SER A 18 -0.45 -20.92 -46.91
N PHE A 19 -0.18 -20.49 -45.67
CA PHE A 19 1.21 -20.41 -45.23
C PHE A 19 1.76 -21.85 -45.08
N PRO A 20 3.01 -22.15 -45.46
CA PRO A 20 3.57 -23.50 -45.47
C PRO A 20 3.99 -24.00 -44.07
N LEU A 21 3.21 -23.67 -43.04
CA LEU A 21 3.51 -24.01 -41.65
C LEU A 21 2.95 -25.38 -41.27
N GLN A 22 3.76 -26.18 -40.58
CA GLN A 22 3.34 -27.43 -39.96
C GLN A 22 3.16 -27.21 -38.46
N PHE A 23 1.94 -27.44 -37.98
CA PHE A 23 1.59 -27.32 -36.56
C PHE A 23 1.63 -28.69 -35.87
N ASP A 24 2.31 -28.73 -34.72
CA ASP A 24 2.26 -29.79 -33.72
C ASP A 24 1.38 -29.35 -32.54
N ASP A 25 0.84 -30.34 -31.83
CA ASP A 25 -0.10 -30.20 -30.73
C ASP A 25 0.50 -30.64 -29.37
N SER A 26 1.83 -30.86 -29.28
CA SER A 26 2.47 -31.49 -28.11
C SER A 26 2.13 -30.86 -26.77
N PHE A 27 2.06 -29.54 -26.67
CA PHE A 27 1.63 -28.88 -25.43
C PHE A 27 0.21 -29.27 -25.03
N THR A 28 -0.74 -29.21 -25.96
CA THR A 28 -2.16 -29.57 -25.74
C THR A 28 -2.41 -31.08 -25.63
N ARG A 29 -1.52 -31.90 -26.19
CA ARG A 29 -1.62 -33.37 -26.22
C ARG A 29 -1.02 -34.02 -24.98
N ASP A 30 0.14 -33.53 -24.54
CA ASP A 30 0.89 -34.06 -23.39
C ASP A 30 0.39 -33.50 -22.04
N LEU A 31 -0.30 -32.35 -22.01
CA LEU A 31 -0.80 -31.70 -20.79
C LEU A 31 -2.35 -31.59 -20.79
N PRO A 32 -3.02 -31.77 -19.62
CA PRO A 32 -4.48 -31.75 -19.56
C PRO A 32 -5.07 -30.34 -19.74
N GLY A 33 -6.08 -30.23 -20.62
CA GLY A 33 -6.87 -29.03 -20.87
C GLY A 33 -8.23 -28.98 -20.15
N ASP A 34 -8.90 -27.83 -20.24
CA ASP A 34 -10.16 -27.55 -19.55
C ASP A 34 -11.34 -28.44 -20.01
N LEU A 35 -11.79 -29.32 -19.11
CA LEU A 35 -12.91 -30.24 -19.33
C LEU A 35 -14.27 -29.55 -19.61
N VAL A 36 -14.42 -28.23 -19.36
CA VAL A 36 -15.62 -27.46 -19.76
C VAL A 36 -15.73 -27.31 -21.29
N VAL A 37 -14.59 -27.43 -21.99
CA VAL A 37 -14.43 -27.37 -23.45
C VAL A 37 -13.47 -28.50 -23.86
N PRO A 38 -13.93 -29.77 -23.92
CA PRO A 38 -13.04 -30.93 -24.04
C PRO A 38 -12.58 -31.25 -25.48
N THR A 39 -12.94 -30.43 -26.47
CA THR A 39 -12.73 -30.69 -27.90
C THR A 39 -12.26 -29.42 -28.59
N ALA A 40 -11.33 -29.52 -29.55
CA ALA A 40 -10.77 -28.33 -30.19
C ALA A 40 -11.85 -27.58 -30.99
N PRO A 41 -11.75 -26.24 -31.16
CA PRO A 41 -12.84 -25.44 -31.72
C PRO A 41 -13.23 -25.82 -33.16
N TYR A 42 -12.32 -26.49 -33.87
CA TYR A 42 -12.41 -26.74 -35.30
C TYR A 42 -12.61 -28.23 -35.66
N ASP A 43 -12.53 -29.16 -34.70
CA ASP A 43 -13.00 -30.54 -34.87
C ASP A 43 -14.54 -30.63 -34.81
N LEU A 44 -15.18 -29.53 -34.39
CA LEU A 44 -16.63 -29.37 -34.25
C LEU A 44 -17.33 -28.95 -35.56
N LEU A 45 -16.60 -28.94 -36.69
CA LEU A 45 -17.11 -28.62 -38.03
C LEU A 45 -16.87 -29.80 -38.98
N PRO A 46 -17.92 -30.54 -39.40
CA PRO A 46 -17.83 -31.42 -40.56
C PRO A 46 -17.50 -30.60 -41.81
N ALA A 47 -16.68 -31.14 -42.71
CA ALA A 47 -16.10 -30.39 -43.83
C ALA A 47 -17.14 -29.71 -44.75
N ASP A 48 -18.32 -30.31 -44.92
CA ASP A 48 -19.30 -29.94 -45.95
C ASP A 48 -20.72 -29.64 -45.42
N SER A 49 -20.93 -29.50 -44.10
CA SER A 49 -22.28 -29.37 -43.52
C SER A 49 -22.72 -27.94 -43.21
N GLU A 50 -23.42 -27.29 -44.15
CA GLU A 50 -24.19 -26.08 -43.84
C GLU A 50 -25.25 -26.36 -42.74
N GLY A 51 -25.12 -25.69 -41.59
CA GLY A 51 -26.19 -25.63 -40.59
C GLY A 51 -26.05 -26.51 -39.33
N GLY A 52 -24.98 -27.29 -39.19
CA GLY A 52 -24.71 -28.02 -37.94
C GLY A 52 -24.59 -27.10 -36.72
N GLU A 53 -25.22 -27.47 -35.59
CA GLU A 53 -25.00 -26.76 -34.31
C GLU A 53 -23.64 -27.12 -33.73
N ILE A 54 -22.85 -26.11 -33.34
CA ILE A 54 -21.58 -26.33 -32.63
C ILE A 54 -21.91 -26.90 -31.25
N PRO A 55 -21.45 -28.12 -30.88
CA PRO A 55 -21.80 -28.77 -29.60
C PRO A 55 -21.38 -28.00 -28.34
N VAL A 56 -20.48 -27.03 -28.49
CA VAL A 56 -20.01 -26.13 -27.44
C VAL A 56 -20.34 -24.68 -27.84
N PRO A 57 -21.19 -23.95 -27.10
CA PRO A 57 -21.49 -22.55 -27.39
C PRO A 57 -20.22 -21.69 -27.44
N GLN A 58 -20.07 -20.84 -28.47
CA GLN A 58 -18.88 -19.98 -28.65
C GLN A 58 -18.52 -19.13 -27.41
N THR A 59 -19.53 -18.78 -26.60
CA THR A 59 -19.33 -18.09 -25.32
C THR A 59 -18.39 -18.83 -24.37
N LYS A 60 -18.37 -20.17 -24.35
CA LYS A 60 -17.46 -20.96 -23.50
C LYS A 60 -15.98 -20.79 -23.88
N PHE A 61 -15.64 -20.45 -25.12
CA PHE A 61 -14.24 -20.20 -25.52
C PHE A 61 -13.74 -18.81 -25.11
N ARG A 62 -14.64 -17.89 -24.72
CA ARG A 62 -14.32 -16.46 -24.45
C ARG A 62 -14.84 -15.92 -23.11
N ALA A 63 -15.65 -16.67 -22.38
CA ALA A 63 -16.22 -16.27 -21.09
C ALA A 63 -15.26 -16.57 -19.94
N SER A 64 -14.88 -15.52 -19.22
CA SER A 64 -14.00 -15.55 -18.05
C SER A 64 -14.51 -16.54 -16.99
N ARG A 65 -13.66 -17.47 -16.53
CA ARG A 65 -14.01 -18.45 -15.49
C ARG A 65 -12.79 -18.92 -14.71
N GLN A 66 -13.04 -19.50 -13.54
CA GLN A 66 -12.07 -20.35 -12.86
C GLN A 66 -11.97 -21.70 -13.59
N VAL A 67 -10.75 -22.11 -13.93
CA VAL A 67 -10.39 -23.36 -14.63
C VAL A 67 -9.56 -24.19 -13.65
N ARG A 68 -9.90 -25.48 -13.44
CA ARG A 68 -9.26 -26.37 -12.45
C ARG A 68 -8.91 -27.72 -13.07
N GLY A 69 -7.83 -28.35 -12.59
CA GLY A 69 -7.34 -29.64 -13.09
C GLY A 69 -6.72 -29.57 -14.51
N ALA A 70 -6.45 -28.36 -15.01
CA ALA A 70 -6.01 -28.11 -16.38
C ALA A 70 -4.98 -26.98 -16.45
N LEU A 71 -4.04 -27.10 -17.40
CA LEU A 71 -2.95 -26.15 -17.66
C LEU A 71 -3.24 -25.20 -18.83
N TRP A 72 -4.35 -25.39 -19.56
CA TRP A 72 -4.77 -24.55 -20.68
C TRP A 72 -6.26 -24.73 -20.98
N SER A 73 -6.82 -23.86 -21.81
CA SER A 73 -8.17 -24.00 -22.40
C SER A 73 -8.13 -23.74 -23.90
N TRP A 74 -8.96 -24.43 -24.69
CA TRP A 74 -9.21 -24.01 -26.08
C TRP A 74 -9.79 -22.59 -26.11
N ALA A 75 -9.27 -21.77 -27.02
CA ALA A 75 -9.66 -20.38 -27.21
C ALA A 75 -9.92 -20.12 -28.70
N VAL A 76 -10.64 -19.03 -29.03
CA VAL A 76 -10.93 -18.68 -30.43
C VAL A 76 -10.76 -17.17 -30.61
N PRO A 77 -9.83 -16.71 -31.46
CA PRO A 77 -9.67 -15.30 -31.78
C PRO A 77 -10.98 -14.61 -32.12
N THR A 78 -11.08 -13.34 -31.74
CA THR A 78 -12.25 -12.50 -32.09
C THR A 78 -12.01 -11.86 -33.46
N GLN A 79 -13.06 -11.62 -34.24
CA GLN A 79 -12.89 -10.95 -35.53
C GLN A 79 -12.52 -9.47 -35.29
N HIS A 80 -11.44 -9.03 -35.94
CA HIS A 80 -10.95 -7.66 -35.92
C HIS A 80 -11.41 -6.89 -37.16
N GLU A 81 -11.75 -5.62 -36.97
CA GLU A 81 -12.21 -4.74 -38.04
C GLU A 81 -11.00 -4.09 -38.74
N ASN A 82 -10.98 -4.18 -40.07
CA ASN A 82 -9.94 -3.66 -40.96
C ASN A 82 -8.49 -3.96 -40.51
N PRO A 83 -8.09 -5.25 -40.33
CA PRO A 83 -6.72 -5.59 -39.99
C PRO A 83 -5.76 -5.16 -41.11
N LYS A 84 -4.66 -4.51 -40.74
CA LYS A 84 -3.61 -3.98 -41.63
C LYS A 84 -2.25 -4.45 -41.11
N LEU A 85 -1.51 -5.19 -41.93
CA LEU A 85 -0.13 -5.57 -41.63
C LEU A 85 0.75 -4.31 -41.69
N VAL A 86 1.49 -4.03 -40.62
CA VAL A 86 2.33 -2.81 -40.48
C VAL A 86 3.78 -3.09 -40.08
N GLY A 87 4.14 -4.36 -39.87
CA GLY A 87 5.54 -4.76 -39.69
C GLY A 87 5.71 -6.28 -39.71
N VAL A 88 6.84 -6.75 -40.23
CA VAL A 88 7.20 -8.17 -40.32
C VAL A 88 8.66 -8.36 -39.94
N CYS A 89 8.90 -9.07 -38.84
CA CYS A 89 10.25 -9.30 -38.36
C CYS A 89 10.96 -10.38 -39.22
N PRO A 90 12.05 -10.06 -39.95
CA PRO A 90 12.69 -11.02 -40.85
C PRO A 90 13.31 -12.19 -40.08
N SER A 91 13.96 -11.92 -38.95
CA SER A 91 14.57 -12.91 -38.07
C SER A 91 13.52 -13.77 -37.34
N GLY A 92 12.34 -13.21 -37.02
CA GLY A 92 11.20 -13.95 -36.49
C GLY A 92 10.57 -14.89 -37.52
N ALA A 93 10.41 -14.44 -38.78
CA ALA A 93 9.90 -15.26 -39.88
C ALA A 93 10.80 -16.47 -40.15
N GLN A 94 12.13 -16.28 -40.12
CA GLN A 94 13.12 -17.34 -40.33
C GLN A 94 13.01 -18.48 -39.31
N LEU A 95 12.63 -18.21 -38.05
CA LEU A 95 12.42 -19.25 -37.02
C LEU A 95 11.30 -20.24 -37.39
N LEU A 96 10.33 -19.77 -38.18
CA LEU A 96 9.21 -20.58 -38.68
C LEU A 96 9.48 -21.17 -40.07
N GLY A 97 10.63 -20.88 -40.68
CA GLY A 97 10.94 -21.25 -42.07
C GLY A 97 10.29 -20.35 -43.12
N LEU A 98 9.87 -19.15 -42.75
CA LEU A 98 9.25 -18.15 -43.63
C LEU A 98 10.21 -17.00 -43.98
N THR A 99 9.88 -16.25 -45.02
CA THR A 99 10.52 -14.99 -45.41
C THR A 99 9.56 -13.81 -45.23
N SER A 100 10.07 -12.57 -45.15
CA SER A 100 9.20 -11.37 -45.12
C SER A 100 8.32 -11.26 -46.38
N ASP A 101 8.83 -11.73 -47.53
CA ASP A 101 8.08 -11.77 -48.80
C ASP A 101 6.83 -12.66 -48.70
N ASP A 102 6.81 -13.69 -47.86
CA ASP A 102 5.62 -14.54 -47.67
C ASP A 102 4.45 -13.79 -47.02
N PHE A 103 4.73 -12.70 -46.30
CA PHE A 103 3.72 -11.85 -45.67
C PHE A 103 3.32 -10.70 -46.62
N TRP A 104 4.31 -10.08 -47.28
CA TRP A 104 4.06 -8.92 -48.16
C TRP A 104 3.55 -9.28 -49.56
N ARG A 105 3.59 -10.56 -49.96
CA ARG A 105 2.99 -11.07 -51.22
C ARG A 105 1.48 -10.92 -51.28
N ASP A 106 0.80 -11.10 -50.14
CA ASP A 106 -0.61 -10.76 -49.96
C ASP A 106 -0.80 -10.20 -48.53
N PRO A 107 -0.63 -8.88 -48.34
CA PRO A 107 -0.68 -8.27 -47.01
C PRO A 107 -2.09 -8.26 -46.43
N LEU A 108 -3.15 -8.48 -47.23
CA LEU A 108 -4.53 -8.56 -46.75
C LEU A 108 -4.80 -9.95 -46.14
N VAL A 109 -4.39 -11.02 -46.84
CA VAL A 109 -4.44 -12.39 -46.30
C VAL A 109 -3.51 -12.54 -45.10
N ALA A 110 -2.30 -11.97 -45.15
CA ALA A 110 -1.39 -11.95 -44.02
C ALA A 110 -1.98 -11.19 -42.82
N ALA A 111 -2.53 -9.98 -43.01
CA ALA A 111 -3.18 -9.25 -41.93
C ALA A 111 -4.36 -10.02 -41.32
N ALA A 112 -5.17 -10.69 -42.13
CA ALA A 112 -6.29 -11.50 -41.66
C ALA A 112 -5.83 -12.77 -40.90
N VAL A 113 -4.74 -13.42 -41.32
CA VAL A 113 -4.14 -14.54 -40.58
C VAL A 113 -3.58 -14.07 -39.25
N TRP A 114 -2.75 -13.04 -39.25
CA TRP A 114 -2.00 -12.60 -38.05
C TRP A 114 -2.82 -11.69 -37.11
N SER A 115 -4.04 -11.28 -37.48
CA SER A 115 -5.07 -10.82 -36.54
C SER A 115 -5.92 -11.94 -35.94
N GLY A 116 -5.81 -13.17 -36.46
CA GLY A 116 -6.68 -14.30 -36.10
C GLY A 116 -8.07 -14.28 -36.76
N ASN A 117 -8.32 -13.39 -37.74
CA ASN A 117 -9.56 -13.41 -38.53
C ASN A 117 -9.66 -14.66 -39.42
N LEU A 118 -8.52 -15.17 -39.90
CA LEU A 118 -8.40 -16.27 -40.85
C LEU A 118 -7.57 -17.41 -40.23
N ARG A 119 -8.07 -18.65 -40.32
CA ARG A 119 -7.43 -19.82 -39.70
C ARG A 119 -6.31 -20.36 -40.59
N LEU A 120 -5.17 -20.71 -39.99
CA LEU A 120 -4.14 -21.50 -40.65
C LEU A 120 -4.50 -22.99 -40.67
N SER A 121 -4.13 -23.68 -41.74
CA SER A 121 -4.29 -25.14 -41.82
C SER A 121 -3.56 -25.82 -40.66
N GLY A 122 -4.25 -26.68 -39.91
CA GLY A 122 -3.69 -27.41 -38.76
C GLY A 122 -3.58 -26.63 -37.43
N SER A 123 -3.79 -25.30 -37.40
CA SER A 123 -3.71 -24.55 -36.12
C SER A 123 -4.92 -24.82 -35.22
N HIS A 124 -4.71 -25.14 -33.95
CA HIS A 124 -5.75 -25.43 -32.95
C HIS A 124 -5.54 -24.50 -31.74
N PRO A 125 -6.26 -23.37 -31.62
CA PRO A 125 -5.82 -22.32 -30.71
C PRO A 125 -6.21 -22.52 -29.23
N TRP A 126 -5.28 -22.22 -28.33
CA TRP A 126 -5.46 -22.30 -26.87
C TRP A 126 -5.01 -21.03 -26.14
N ALA A 127 -5.24 -20.99 -24.83
CA ALA A 127 -4.73 -19.99 -23.90
C ALA A 127 -4.22 -20.69 -22.63
N HIS A 128 -3.06 -20.30 -22.10
CA HIS A 128 -2.45 -20.93 -20.92
C HIS A 128 -3.21 -20.61 -19.63
N CYS A 129 -3.23 -21.59 -18.71
CA CYS A 129 -3.76 -21.48 -17.36
C CYS A 129 -2.59 -21.30 -16.37
N TYR A 130 -2.49 -20.14 -15.74
CA TYR A 130 -1.47 -19.86 -14.72
C TYR A 130 -2.01 -18.90 -13.64
N GLY A 131 -1.30 -18.81 -12.53
CA GLY A 131 -1.52 -17.81 -11.48
C GLY A 131 -0.25 -16.98 -11.29
N GLY A 132 -0.11 -16.27 -10.18
CA GLY A 132 1.14 -15.57 -9.89
C GLY A 132 1.10 -14.71 -8.62
N HIS A 133 2.28 -14.36 -8.14
CA HIS A 133 2.48 -13.32 -7.14
C HIS A 133 2.70 -11.97 -7.85
N GLN A 134 1.66 -11.14 -7.89
CA GLN A 134 1.72 -9.79 -8.46
C GLN A 134 2.14 -8.79 -7.38
N PHE A 135 3.21 -8.02 -7.63
CA PHE A 135 3.85 -7.13 -6.63
C PHE A 135 4.23 -7.80 -5.28
N GLY A 136 4.32 -9.14 -5.26
CA GLY A 136 4.61 -9.95 -4.08
C GLY A 136 3.40 -10.62 -3.43
N VAL A 137 2.18 -10.22 -3.80
CA VAL A 137 0.90 -10.74 -3.26
C VAL A 137 0.31 -11.78 -4.22
N TRP A 138 -0.19 -12.91 -3.70
CA TRP A 138 -0.80 -13.95 -4.52
C TRP A 138 -2.12 -13.48 -5.16
N ALA A 139 -2.21 -13.56 -6.49
CA ALA A 139 -3.34 -13.03 -7.27
C ALA A 139 -4.37 -14.10 -7.70
N ASP A 140 -4.28 -15.33 -7.18
CA ASP A 140 -5.01 -16.53 -7.64
C ASP A 140 -4.86 -16.73 -9.16
N GLN A 141 -5.94 -17.08 -9.86
CA GLN A 141 -5.88 -17.42 -11.28
C GLN A 141 -5.76 -16.18 -12.16
N LEU A 142 -4.72 -16.20 -12.98
CA LEU A 142 -4.47 -15.30 -14.09
C LEU A 142 -4.77 -16.06 -15.39
N GLY A 143 -3.74 -16.47 -16.12
CA GLY A 143 -3.82 -17.09 -17.45
C GLY A 143 -3.72 -16.06 -18.58
N ASP A 144 -3.64 -16.54 -19.83
CA ASP A 144 -3.50 -15.71 -21.03
C ASP A 144 -4.80 -14.92 -21.31
N GLY A 145 -5.03 -13.83 -20.56
CA GLY A 145 -6.29 -13.08 -20.59
C GLY A 145 -6.53 -12.23 -21.83
N ARG A 146 -5.51 -12.04 -22.66
CA ARG A 146 -5.52 -11.28 -23.93
C ARG A 146 -4.56 -11.88 -24.97
N ALA A 147 -4.23 -13.16 -24.84
CA ALA A 147 -3.30 -13.85 -25.73
C ALA A 147 -3.87 -15.22 -26.12
N ILE A 148 -3.63 -15.64 -27.36
CA ILE A 148 -4.13 -16.90 -27.90
C ILE A 148 -3.01 -17.56 -28.70
N SER A 149 -2.53 -18.70 -28.23
CA SER A 149 -1.57 -19.54 -28.94
C SER A 149 -2.29 -20.24 -30.10
N LEU A 150 -1.71 -20.25 -31.30
CA LEU A 150 -2.27 -20.89 -32.50
C LEU A 150 -1.85 -22.36 -32.63
N GLY A 151 -0.68 -22.70 -32.10
CA GLY A 151 -0.04 -24.01 -32.20
C GLY A 151 1.49 -23.89 -32.06
N GLN A 152 2.16 -25.04 -31.95
CA GLN A 152 3.63 -25.10 -32.00
C GLN A 152 4.07 -25.38 -33.45
N VAL A 153 5.06 -24.64 -33.94
CA VAL A 153 5.62 -24.79 -35.29
C VAL A 153 7.03 -25.36 -35.19
N ASN A 154 7.39 -26.23 -36.14
CA ASN A 154 8.70 -26.90 -36.22
C ASN A 154 9.09 -27.64 -34.90
N GLY A 155 8.10 -28.06 -34.10
CA GLY A 155 8.29 -28.64 -32.76
C GLY A 155 8.98 -27.72 -31.74
N SER A 156 9.23 -26.45 -32.08
CA SER A 156 10.25 -25.62 -31.40
C SER A 156 9.77 -24.20 -31.05
N TRP A 157 8.66 -23.73 -31.63
CA TRP A 157 8.16 -22.36 -31.43
C TRP A 157 6.65 -22.33 -31.25
N GLU A 158 6.17 -21.96 -30.07
CA GLU A 158 4.77 -21.71 -29.78
C GLU A 158 4.38 -20.31 -30.28
N VAL A 159 3.53 -20.27 -31.32
CA VAL A 159 3.10 -19.05 -32.01
C VAL A 159 1.88 -18.47 -31.30
N GLN A 160 1.95 -17.23 -30.80
CA GLN A 160 0.92 -16.64 -29.96
C GLN A 160 0.51 -15.23 -30.39
N LEU A 161 -0.79 -15.02 -30.63
CA LEU A 161 -1.37 -13.71 -30.93
C LEU A 161 -1.73 -12.98 -29.64
N LYS A 162 -1.05 -11.89 -29.30
CA LYS A 162 -1.42 -11.00 -28.19
C LYS A 162 -2.28 -9.85 -28.71
N GLY A 163 -3.45 -9.66 -28.12
CA GLY A 163 -4.48 -8.72 -28.55
C GLY A 163 -5.65 -9.33 -29.32
N ALA A 164 -5.65 -10.66 -29.56
CA ALA A 164 -6.66 -11.37 -30.37
C ALA A 164 -8.06 -11.55 -29.72
N GLY A 165 -8.35 -10.84 -28.64
CA GLY A 165 -9.64 -10.85 -27.94
C GLY A 165 -9.71 -11.82 -26.75
N ARG A 166 -10.94 -12.05 -26.28
CA ARG A 166 -11.19 -12.67 -24.96
C ARG A 166 -10.98 -14.19 -24.92
N THR A 167 -10.55 -14.64 -23.75
CA THR A 167 -10.28 -16.04 -23.39
C THR A 167 -10.99 -16.37 -22.06
N PRO A 168 -10.94 -17.63 -21.56
CA PRO A 168 -11.39 -17.97 -20.21
C PRO A 168 -10.65 -17.21 -19.09
N TYR A 169 -9.53 -16.56 -19.41
CA TYR A 169 -8.61 -15.93 -18.48
C TYR A 169 -8.68 -14.40 -18.47
N SER A 170 -9.52 -13.77 -19.30
CA SER A 170 -9.62 -12.31 -19.39
C SER A 170 -10.04 -11.60 -18.10
N ARG A 171 -10.50 -12.32 -17.07
CA ARG A 171 -11.07 -11.78 -15.83
C ARG A 171 -12.15 -10.72 -16.16
N PHE A 172 -11.90 -9.45 -15.87
CA PHE A 172 -12.77 -8.31 -16.19
C PHE A 172 -12.36 -7.53 -17.45
N ALA A 173 -11.21 -7.85 -18.06
CA ALA A 173 -10.65 -7.14 -19.21
C ALA A 173 -11.30 -7.52 -20.55
N ASP A 174 -11.01 -6.72 -21.57
CA ASP A 174 -11.55 -6.79 -22.93
C ASP A 174 -10.87 -7.82 -23.85
N GLY A 175 -9.67 -8.29 -23.49
CA GLY A 175 -8.87 -9.22 -24.29
C GLY A 175 -8.06 -8.57 -25.42
N TYR A 176 -8.01 -7.24 -25.53
CA TYR A 176 -7.36 -6.53 -26.63
C TYR A 176 -6.03 -5.86 -26.21
N ALA A 177 -5.18 -5.60 -27.20
CA ALA A 177 -3.97 -4.79 -27.07
C ALA A 177 -4.11 -3.51 -27.90
N VAL A 178 -3.36 -2.48 -27.55
CA VAL A 178 -3.37 -1.15 -28.20
C VAL A 178 -2.12 -0.96 -29.05
N ARG A 179 -2.14 -0.03 -30.01
CA ARG A 179 -1.00 0.21 -30.93
C ARG A 179 0.29 0.50 -30.16
N ARG A 180 0.29 1.42 -29.19
CA ARG A 180 1.50 1.78 -28.42
C ARG A 180 2.16 0.58 -27.72
N SER A 181 1.38 -0.29 -27.07
CA SER A 181 1.94 -1.45 -26.37
C SER A 181 2.41 -2.54 -27.33
N SER A 182 1.70 -2.72 -28.45
CA SER A 182 2.02 -3.72 -29.47
C SER A 182 3.28 -3.34 -30.26
N VAL A 183 3.46 -2.05 -30.62
CA VAL A 183 4.70 -1.52 -31.22
C VAL A 183 5.88 -1.69 -30.27
N ARG A 184 5.71 -1.34 -28.99
CA ARG A 184 6.75 -1.45 -27.97
C ARG A 184 7.21 -2.89 -27.74
N GLU A 185 6.29 -3.83 -27.58
CA GLU A 185 6.62 -5.25 -27.43
C GLU A 185 7.25 -5.82 -28.71
N TYR A 186 6.72 -5.45 -29.88
CA TYR A 186 7.24 -5.86 -31.18
C TYR A 186 8.73 -5.52 -31.35
N LEU A 187 9.10 -4.27 -31.05
CA LEU A 187 10.47 -3.78 -31.15
C LEU A 187 11.37 -4.29 -30.02
N ALA A 188 10.87 -4.35 -28.77
CA ALA A 188 11.69 -4.67 -27.60
C ALA A 188 12.13 -6.13 -27.55
N ALA A 189 11.29 -7.06 -27.98
CA ALA A 189 11.63 -8.48 -28.12
C ALA A 189 12.85 -8.66 -29.05
N GLU A 190 12.81 -8.03 -30.23
CA GLU A 190 13.87 -8.18 -31.22
C GLU A 190 15.12 -7.37 -30.90
N HIS A 191 14.98 -6.15 -30.35
CA HIS A 191 16.11 -5.37 -29.87
C HIS A 191 16.86 -6.09 -28.74
N MET A 192 16.15 -6.68 -27.78
CA MET A 192 16.76 -7.50 -26.72
C MET A 192 17.48 -8.73 -27.28
N CYS A 193 16.91 -9.39 -28.30
CA CYS A 193 17.59 -10.48 -28.99
C CYS A 193 18.87 -10.01 -29.70
N ALA A 194 18.87 -8.82 -30.32
CA ALA A 194 20.04 -8.24 -30.96
C ALA A 194 21.13 -7.84 -29.94
N LEU A 195 20.74 -7.39 -28.74
CA LEU A 195 21.64 -7.16 -27.61
C LEU A 195 22.15 -8.47 -26.95
N GLY A 196 21.80 -9.65 -27.47
CA GLY A 196 22.20 -10.94 -26.92
C GLY A 196 21.49 -11.33 -25.61
N VAL A 197 20.39 -10.65 -25.27
CA VAL A 197 19.60 -10.93 -24.07
C VAL A 197 18.58 -12.06 -24.37
N PRO A 198 18.52 -13.13 -23.55
CA PRO A 198 17.51 -14.19 -23.71
C PRO A 198 16.07 -13.65 -23.65
N THR A 199 15.27 -13.91 -24.69
CA THR A 199 13.94 -13.30 -24.83
C THR A 199 12.99 -14.08 -25.74
N SER A 200 11.69 -13.83 -25.57
CA SER A 200 10.65 -14.08 -26.57
C SER A 200 10.88 -13.22 -27.83
N ARG A 201 10.30 -13.63 -28.96
CA ARG A 201 10.55 -13.06 -30.29
C ARG A 201 9.27 -12.52 -30.91
N SER A 202 9.41 -11.60 -31.84
CA SER A 202 8.31 -11.03 -32.63
C SER A 202 8.26 -11.67 -34.01
N LEU A 203 7.07 -11.87 -34.57
CA LEU A 203 6.89 -12.29 -35.96
C LEU A 203 6.29 -11.16 -36.81
N SER A 204 5.16 -10.61 -36.38
CA SER A 204 4.40 -9.62 -37.16
C SER A 204 3.59 -8.69 -36.25
N LEU A 205 3.31 -7.50 -36.78
CA LEU A 205 2.48 -6.49 -36.14
C LEU A 205 1.30 -6.13 -37.06
N VAL A 206 0.08 -6.24 -36.55
CA VAL A 206 -1.16 -5.95 -37.28
C VAL A 206 -1.95 -4.87 -36.53
N PHE A 207 -2.13 -3.73 -37.17
CA PHE A 207 -3.03 -2.68 -36.67
C PHE A 207 -4.47 -3.00 -37.05
N THR A 208 -5.42 -2.53 -36.25
CA THR A 208 -6.86 -2.68 -36.48
C THR A 208 -7.56 -1.34 -36.30
N ASP A 209 -8.79 -1.23 -36.77
CA ASP A 209 -9.63 -0.04 -36.57
C ASP A 209 -10.57 -0.18 -35.34
N ARG A 210 -10.39 -1.24 -34.53
CA ARG A 210 -11.11 -1.44 -33.27
C ARG A 210 -10.67 -0.40 -32.23
N VAL A 211 -11.61 0.38 -31.70
CA VAL A 211 -11.37 1.22 -30.51
C VAL A 211 -11.30 0.35 -29.26
N VAL A 212 -10.38 0.70 -28.35
CA VAL A 212 -10.03 -0.01 -27.13
C VAL A 212 -9.91 1.01 -25.99
N GLU A 213 -10.79 0.93 -25.00
CA GLU A 213 -10.86 1.89 -23.89
C GLU A 213 -9.71 1.69 -22.90
N ARG A 214 -8.85 2.70 -22.71
CA ARG A 214 -7.84 2.77 -21.65
C ARG A 214 -8.07 4.04 -20.83
N GLU A 215 -7.07 4.86 -20.56
CA GLU A 215 -7.28 6.21 -20.01
C GLU A 215 -7.94 7.12 -21.04
N GLU A 216 -7.54 6.95 -22.31
CA GLU A 216 -8.15 7.54 -23.49
C GLU A 216 -8.59 6.39 -24.44
N PRO A 217 -9.51 6.64 -25.38
CA PRO A 217 -9.89 5.63 -26.38
C PRO A 217 -8.77 5.44 -27.42
N GLU A 218 -8.10 4.31 -27.36
CA GLU A 218 -6.97 3.97 -28.25
C GLU A 218 -7.40 3.07 -29.42
N LEU A 219 -6.57 3.00 -30.46
CA LEU A 219 -6.76 2.03 -31.54
C LEU A 219 -6.06 0.70 -31.21
N GLY A 220 -6.74 -0.39 -31.53
CA GLY A 220 -6.32 -1.75 -31.23
C GLY A 220 -5.28 -2.29 -32.21
N ALA A 221 -4.45 -3.21 -31.72
CA ALA A 221 -3.48 -3.96 -32.51
C ALA A 221 -3.38 -5.42 -32.03
N VAL A 222 -2.78 -6.27 -32.87
CA VAL A 222 -2.37 -7.63 -32.56
C VAL A 222 -0.88 -7.75 -32.85
N VAL A 223 -0.11 -8.25 -31.89
CA VAL A 223 1.30 -8.61 -32.09
C VAL A 223 1.44 -10.13 -32.03
N THR A 224 2.05 -10.72 -33.06
CA THR A 224 2.36 -12.15 -33.08
C THR A 224 3.72 -12.37 -32.43
N ARG A 225 3.71 -13.11 -31.32
CA ARG A 225 4.88 -13.43 -30.50
C ARG A 225 5.26 -14.91 -30.67
N LEU A 226 6.54 -15.22 -30.54
CA LEU A 226 7.09 -16.57 -30.58
C LEU A 226 7.91 -16.82 -29.31
N ALA A 227 7.77 -18.01 -28.71
CA ALA A 227 8.70 -18.51 -27.70
C ALA A 227 8.81 -20.03 -27.81
N PRO A 228 9.90 -20.68 -27.36
CA PRO A 228 9.94 -22.13 -27.28
C PRO A 228 8.93 -22.71 -26.29
N SER A 229 8.51 -21.89 -25.31
CA SER A 229 7.47 -22.20 -24.33
C SER A 229 6.95 -20.92 -23.69
N TRP A 230 5.63 -20.77 -23.53
CA TRP A 230 5.04 -19.70 -22.70
C TRP A 230 4.77 -20.15 -21.25
N VAL A 231 5.39 -21.25 -20.80
CA VAL A 231 5.34 -21.71 -19.40
C VAL A 231 6.09 -20.75 -18.47
N ARG A 232 5.40 -20.32 -17.41
CA ARG A 232 5.84 -19.31 -16.44
C ARG A 232 6.06 -19.96 -15.07
N PHE A 233 6.74 -19.29 -14.13
CA PHE A 233 6.80 -19.79 -12.74
C PHE A 233 5.38 -19.92 -12.15
N GLY A 234 4.53 -18.94 -12.45
CA GLY A 234 3.09 -18.94 -12.13
C GLY A 234 2.27 -20.13 -12.68
N SER A 235 2.75 -20.83 -13.71
CA SER A 235 2.15 -22.07 -14.23
C SER A 235 2.31 -23.25 -13.26
N PHE A 236 3.39 -23.26 -12.46
CA PHE A 236 3.61 -24.25 -11.40
C PHE A 236 2.92 -23.85 -10.09
N GLU A 237 2.86 -22.55 -9.79
CA GLU A 237 2.28 -22.06 -8.53
C GLU A 237 0.77 -22.28 -8.44
N LEU A 238 0.00 -22.09 -9.53
CA LEU A 238 -1.46 -22.24 -9.50
C LEU A 238 -1.94 -23.66 -9.16
N PRO A 239 -1.42 -24.75 -9.75
CA PRO A 239 -1.76 -26.09 -9.30
C PRO A 239 -1.28 -26.35 -7.87
N ALA A 240 -0.08 -25.91 -7.49
CA ALA A 240 0.45 -26.08 -6.13
C ALA A 240 -0.39 -25.36 -5.06
N SER A 241 -0.85 -24.12 -5.32
CA SER A 241 -1.72 -23.36 -4.40
C SER A 241 -3.11 -23.96 -4.24
N ARG A 242 -3.46 -24.95 -5.08
CA ARG A 242 -4.71 -25.72 -5.06
C ARG A 242 -4.50 -27.17 -4.59
N GLY A 243 -3.26 -27.54 -4.22
CA GLY A 243 -2.89 -28.90 -3.78
C GLY A 243 -2.70 -29.92 -4.92
N ASP A 244 -2.78 -29.51 -6.20
CA ASP A 244 -2.71 -30.41 -7.34
C ASP A 244 -1.25 -30.67 -7.77
N PHE A 245 -0.48 -31.30 -6.89
CA PHE A 245 0.90 -31.71 -7.19
C PHE A 245 0.97 -32.78 -8.30
N SER A 246 -0.15 -33.43 -8.64
CA SER A 246 -0.25 -34.29 -9.83
C SER A 246 -0.08 -33.48 -11.12
N LEU A 247 -0.64 -32.26 -11.15
CA LEU A 247 -0.55 -31.34 -12.28
C LEU A 247 0.78 -30.58 -12.31
N VAL A 248 1.32 -30.23 -11.14
CA VAL A 248 2.71 -29.72 -11.01
C VAL A 248 3.71 -30.73 -11.59
N ARG A 249 3.55 -32.03 -11.28
CA ARG A 249 4.41 -33.10 -11.80
C ARG A 249 4.32 -33.21 -13.32
N LYS A 250 3.11 -33.27 -13.89
CA LYS A 250 2.90 -33.31 -15.35
C LYS A 250 3.55 -32.12 -16.08
N LEU A 251 3.43 -30.91 -15.52
CA LEU A 251 4.08 -29.72 -16.08
C LEU A 251 5.62 -29.83 -16.02
N ALA A 252 6.18 -30.27 -14.89
CA ALA A 252 7.62 -30.47 -14.75
C ALA A 252 8.13 -31.55 -15.72
N ASP A 253 7.47 -32.70 -15.79
CA ASP A 253 7.82 -33.80 -16.69
C ASP A 253 7.69 -33.42 -18.17
N TYR A 254 6.77 -32.51 -18.53
CA TYR A 254 6.70 -31.89 -19.86
C TYR A 254 7.88 -30.95 -20.11
N VAL A 255 8.12 -29.99 -19.22
CA VAL A 255 9.17 -28.98 -19.37
C VAL A 255 10.55 -29.63 -19.46
N ILE A 256 10.82 -30.68 -18.68
CA ILE A 256 12.06 -31.44 -18.78
C ILE A 256 12.17 -32.12 -20.15
N ARG A 257 11.18 -32.94 -20.55
CA ARG A 257 11.21 -33.69 -21.82
C ARG A 257 11.38 -32.81 -23.07
N HIS A 258 10.78 -31.62 -23.09
CA HIS A 258 10.71 -30.77 -24.27
C HIS A 258 11.67 -29.55 -24.25
N HIS A 259 12.18 -29.14 -23.09
CA HIS A 259 12.99 -27.90 -22.96
C HIS A 259 14.24 -28.00 -22.06
N PHE A 260 14.43 -29.14 -21.38
CA PHE A 260 15.64 -29.48 -20.62
C PHE A 260 15.99 -30.97 -20.84
N ALA A 261 15.96 -31.44 -22.09
CA ALA A 261 16.18 -32.84 -22.46
C ALA A 261 17.61 -33.33 -22.18
N GLU A 262 18.53 -32.42 -21.84
CA GLU A 262 19.85 -32.70 -21.28
C GLU A 262 19.82 -33.32 -19.87
N LEU A 263 18.70 -33.22 -19.14
CA LEU A 263 18.56 -33.73 -17.78
C LEU A 263 18.12 -35.20 -17.74
N ALA A 264 18.78 -36.00 -16.91
CA ALA A 264 18.45 -37.42 -16.77
C ALA A 264 17.23 -37.63 -15.86
N PHE A 265 16.24 -38.40 -16.32
CA PHE A 265 15.16 -38.93 -15.48
C PHE A 265 15.67 -40.10 -14.62
N ASP A 266 16.56 -39.81 -13.66
CA ASP A 266 17.20 -40.78 -12.75
C ASP A 266 16.47 -40.96 -11.41
N GLY A 267 15.25 -40.43 -11.30
CA GLY A 267 14.41 -40.45 -10.10
C GLY A 267 13.86 -39.07 -9.80
N SER A 268 13.55 -38.80 -8.53
CA SER A 268 13.01 -37.50 -8.12
C SER A 268 14.07 -36.39 -8.02
N GLY A 269 15.37 -36.72 -8.17
CA GLY A 269 16.45 -35.75 -8.21
C GLY A 269 16.39 -34.81 -9.42
N VAL A 270 15.78 -35.25 -10.53
CA VAL A 270 15.64 -34.45 -11.76
C VAL A 270 14.92 -33.11 -11.54
N TYR A 271 14.01 -33.00 -10.57
CA TYR A 271 13.31 -31.74 -10.28
C TYR A 271 14.21 -30.71 -9.56
N ILE A 272 15.26 -31.16 -8.86
CA ILE A 272 16.31 -30.29 -8.31
C ILE A 272 17.25 -29.85 -9.43
N GLN A 273 17.60 -30.75 -10.36
CA GLN A 273 18.39 -30.42 -11.55
C GLN A 273 17.66 -29.38 -12.42
N LEU A 274 16.34 -29.54 -12.62
CA LEU A 274 15.47 -28.55 -13.26
C LEU A 274 15.54 -27.21 -12.53
N LEU A 275 15.31 -27.17 -11.20
CA LEU A 275 15.39 -25.92 -10.43
C LEU A 275 16.77 -25.25 -10.60
N GLN A 276 17.86 -26.00 -10.55
CA GLN A 276 19.22 -25.47 -10.74
C GLN A 276 19.39 -24.87 -12.15
N ALA A 277 18.92 -25.54 -13.20
CA ALA A 277 18.99 -25.03 -14.57
C ALA A 277 18.11 -23.79 -14.78
N VAL A 278 16.95 -23.70 -14.12
CA VAL A 278 16.11 -22.49 -14.14
C VAL A 278 16.76 -21.34 -13.36
N VAL A 279 17.41 -21.61 -12.22
CA VAL A 279 18.21 -20.63 -11.47
C VAL A 279 19.33 -20.07 -12.36
N GLU A 280 20.07 -20.93 -13.05
CA GLU A 280 21.18 -20.53 -13.93
C GLU A 280 20.71 -19.68 -15.12
N ARG A 281 19.70 -20.16 -15.88
CA ARG A 281 19.13 -19.40 -17.01
C ARG A 281 18.54 -18.06 -16.55
N THR A 282 17.91 -18.00 -15.38
CA THR A 282 17.38 -16.75 -14.78
C THR A 282 18.49 -15.80 -14.34
N ALA A 283 19.56 -16.30 -13.71
CA ALA A 283 20.70 -15.49 -13.29
C ALA A 283 21.42 -14.86 -14.49
N ALA A 284 21.58 -15.62 -15.57
CA ALA A 284 22.18 -15.13 -16.82
C ALA A 284 21.30 -14.08 -17.52
N MET A 285 19.98 -14.30 -17.58
CA MET A 285 19.00 -13.34 -18.13
C MET A 285 19.07 -11.99 -17.39
N VAL A 286 19.02 -12.00 -16.05
CA VAL A 286 19.00 -10.76 -15.27
C VAL A 286 20.36 -10.08 -15.24
N ALA A 287 21.47 -10.83 -15.27
CA ALA A 287 22.80 -10.25 -15.49
C ALA A 287 22.89 -9.52 -16.85
N ALA A 288 22.26 -10.06 -17.89
CA ALA A 288 22.17 -9.41 -19.19
C ALA A 288 21.26 -8.15 -19.16
N TRP A 289 20.15 -8.15 -18.41
CA TRP A 289 19.34 -6.94 -18.20
C TRP A 289 20.16 -5.82 -17.55
N GLN A 290 20.92 -6.13 -16.50
CA GLN A 290 21.75 -5.15 -15.80
C GLN A 290 22.86 -4.59 -16.71
N ALA A 291 23.57 -5.45 -17.46
CA ALA A 291 24.63 -5.01 -18.38
C ALA A 291 24.10 -4.30 -19.65
N ALA A 292 22.81 -4.45 -19.98
CA ALA A 292 22.14 -3.71 -21.05
C ALA A 292 21.49 -2.39 -20.58
N GLY A 293 21.40 -2.14 -19.28
CA GLY A 293 20.61 -1.03 -18.73
C GLY A 293 19.10 -1.23 -18.90
N PHE A 294 18.60 -2.47 -18.95
CA PHE A 294 17.18 -2.79 -19.09
C PHE A 294 16.49 -2.92 -17.72
N CYS A 295 15.33 -2.27 -17.58
CA CYS A 295 14.45 -2.35 -16.43
C CYS A 295 13.07 -2.90 -16.86
N HIS A 296 12.64 -4.03 -16.30
CA HIS A 296 11.42 -4.73 -16.72
C HIS A 296 10.13 -4.12 -16.13
N GLY A 297 10.17 -3.62 -14.90
CA GLY A 297 9.05 -2.93 -14.22
C GLY A 297 7.88 -3.79 -13.72
N VAL A 298 7.76 -5.06 -14.14
CA VAL A 298 6.69 -5.99 -13.70
C VAL A 298 7.22 -7.42 -13.58
N MET A 299 8.20 -7.65 -12.73
CA MET A 299 8.74 -9.00 -12.46
C MET A 299 7.83 -9.77 -11.47
N ASN A 300 6.55 -9.89 -11.79
CA ASN A 300 5.65 -10.85 -11.14
C ASN A 300 6.06 -12.28 -11.49
N THR A 301 5.70 -13.29 -10.70
CA THR A 301 6.04 -14.69 -11.02
C THR A 301 5.30 -15.22 -12.26
N ASP A 302 4.17 -14.62 -12.64
CA ASP A 302 3.52 -14.83 -13.94
C ASP A 302 4.35 -14.30 -15.12
N ASN A 303 5.28 -13.37 -14.93
CA ASN A 303 6.15 -12.82 -15.98
C ASN A 303 7.56 -13.43 -15.99
N MET A 304 7.83 -14.45 -15.16
CA MET A 304 9.10 -15.19 -15.17
C MET A 304 8.96 -16.44 -16.03
N SER A 305 9.58 -16.47 -17.21
CA SER A 305 9.64 -17.67 -18.05
C SER A 305 10.46 -18.77 -17.37
N VAL A 306 9.97 -20.02 -17.39
CA VAL A 306 10.73 -21.19 -16.90
C VAL A 306 12.02 -21.41 -17.70
N LEU A 307 12.14 -20.85 -18.91
CA LEU A 307 13.33 -20.99 -19.75
C LEU A 307 14.37 -19.88 -19.54
N GLY A 308 14.13 -18.93 -18.62
CA GLY A 308 15.00 -17.76 -18.45
C GLY A 308 14.94 -16.81 -19.65
N LEU A 309 13.76 -16.61 -20.22
CA LEU A 309 13.49 -15.66 -21.31
C LEU A 309 12.76 -14.42 -20.80
N THR A 310 13.14 -13.26 -21.31
CA THR A 310 12.38 -12.01 -21.17
C THR A 310 11.02 -12.15 -21.88
N ILE A 311 9.92 -11.92 -21.15
CA ILE A 311 8.54 -12.08 -21.64
C ILE A 311 7.62 -10.98 -21.11
N ASP A 312 6.50 -10.73 -21.81
CA ASP A 312 5.47 -9.74 -21.44
C ASP A 312 6.01 -8.31 -21.19
N TYR A 313 6.49 -7.72 -22.28
CA TYR A 313 6.93 -6.32 -22.37
C TYR A 313 5.76 -5.34 -22.15
N GLY A 314 5.56 -4.90 -20.91
CA GLY A 314 4.64 -3.82 -20.55
C GLY A 314 5.37 -2.50 -20.29
N PRO A 315 5.41 -2.01 -19.03
CA PRO A 315 6.06 -0.75 -18.66
C PRO A 315 7.60 -0.84 -18.56
N TYR A 316 8.24 -1.66 -19.42
CA TYR A 316 9.70 -1.77 -19.47
C TYR A 316 10.35 -0.45 -19.91
N ALA A 317 11.61 -0.25 -19.56
CA ALA A 317 12.44 0.83 -20.11
C ALA A 317 13.91 0.40 -20.25
N PHE A 318 14.62 1.03 -21.17
CA PHE A 318 16.08 1.12 -21.09
C PHE A 318 16.46 2.40 -20.35
N LEU A 319 17.54 2.36 -19.57
CA LEU A 319 18.12 3.52 -18.92
C LEU A 319 18.54 4.55 -19.98
N ASP A 320 17.99 5.76 -19.86
CA ASP A 320 18.52 6.93 -20.56
C ASP A 320 19.78 7.40 -19.83
N ALA A 321 19.65 7.92 -18.60
CA ALA A 321 20.76 8.17 -17.68
C ALA A 321 21.01 6.94 -16.77
N TYR A 322 22.23 6.80 -16.27
CA TYR A 322 22.53 5.82 -15.22
C TYR A 322 21.98 6.29 -13.87
N ASP A 323 20.92 5.63 -13.43
CA ASP A 323 20.32 5.75 -12.11
C ASP A 323 20.03 4.32 -11.61
N PRO A 324 20.68 3.84 -10.52
CA PRO A 324 20.46 2.49 -10.02
C PRO A 324 19.05 2.31 -9.45
N ASP A 325 18.45 3.35 -8.87
CA ASP A 325 17.13 3.29 -8.23
C ASP A 325 15.98 3.59 -9.22
N PHE A 326 16.29 3.66 -10.51
CA PHE A 326 15.34 4.00 -11.57
C PHE A 326 14.12 3.05 -11.60
N ILE A 327 12.94 3.64 -11.40
CA ILE A 327 11.64 2.97 -11.50
C ILE A 327 11.06 3.27 -12.88
N CYS A 328 11.02 2.27 -13.77
CA CYS A 328 10.44 2.41 -15.10
C CYS A 328 8.90 2.39 -15.12
N ASN A 329 8.27 1.84 -14.08
CA ASN A 329 6.84 1.61 -13.98
C ASN A 329 6.18 2.55 -12.96
N HIS A 330 5.40 3.52 -13.45
CA HIS A 330 4.58 4.45 -12.66
C HIS A 330 3.65 3.78 -11.62
N SER A 331 3.23 2.52 -11.85
CA SER A 331 2.39 1.74 -10.93
C SER A 331 3.20 1.07 -9.80
N ASP A 332 4.51 1.30 -9.71
CA ASP A 332 5.40 0.79 -8.67
C ASP A 332 6.00 1.94 -7.81
N PRO A 333 5.20 2.71 -7.06
CA PRO A 333 5.68 3.80 -6.21
C PRO A 333 6.52 3.32 -5.01
N ALA A 334 6.71 2.01 -4.84
CA ALA A 334 7.54 1.37 -3.84
C ALA A 334 8.84 0.78 -4.42
N GLY A 335 9.13 1.02 -5.70
CA GLY A 335 10.37 0.61 -6.35
C GLY A 335 10.67 -0.89 -6.28
N ARG A 336 9.65 -1.74 -6.13
CA ARG A 336 9.83 -3.20 -6.02
C ARG A 336 10.61 -3.76 -7.21
N TYR A 337 10.37 -3.20 -8.39
CA TYR A 337 10.95 -3.56 -9.68
C TYR A 337 11.85 -2.43 -10.22
N ALA A 338 12.44 -1.60 -9.34
CA ALA A 338 13.49 -0.66 -9.69
C ALA A 338 14.70 -1.37 -10.31
N PHE A 339 15.52 -0.66 -11.07
CA PHE A 339 16.62 -1.25 -11.84
C PHE A 339 17.61 -2.06 -10.99
N SER A 340 18.04 -1.55 -9.84
CA SER A 340 18.92 -2.21 -8.85
C SER A 340 18.28 -3.42 -8.16
N GLU A 341 16.95 -3.47 -8.09
CA GLU A 341 16.18 -4.46 -7.33
C GLU A 341 15.91 -5.76 -8.11
N GLN A 342 16.05 -5.72 -9.44
CA GLN A 342 15.76 -6.86 -10.33
C GLN A 342 16.48 -8.17 -9.94
N PRO A 343 17.77 -8.19 -9.55
CA PRO A 343 18.45 -9.42 -9.12
C PRO A 343 17.86 -10.01 -7.83
N ARG A 344 17.51 -9.17 -6.84
CA ARG A 344 16.92 -9.62 -5.56
C ARG A 344 15.51 -10.16 -5.78
N VAL A 345 14.73 -9.51 -6.65
CA VAL A 345 13.40 -9.96 -7.04
C VAL A 345 13.45 -11.28 -7.81
N ALA A 346 14.40 -11.45 -8.72
CA ALA A 346 14.55 -12.70 -9.47
C ALA A 346 14.82 -13.89 -8.54
N LEU A 347 15.68 -13.72 -7.53
CA LEU A 347 15.89 -14.73 -6.49
C LEU A 347 14.60 -14.99 -5.68
N TRP A 348 13.84 -13.96 -5.31
CA TRP A 348 12.55 -14.14 -4.62
C TRP A 348 11.53 -14.91 -5.49
N ASN A 349 11.49 -14.64 -6.80
CA ASN A 349 10.66 -15.39 -7.75
C ASN A 349 11.12 -16.86 -7.89
N LEU A 350 12.43 -17.12 -7.89
CA LEU A 350 12.98 -18.49 -7.89
C LEU A 350 12.62 -19.26 -6.61
N VAL A 351 12.61 -18.60 -5.44
CA VAL A 351 12.10 -19.18 -4.18
C VAL A 351 10.62 -19.57 -4.31
N LYS A 352 9.82 -18.80 -5.06
CA LYS A 352 8.40 -19.16 -5.33
C LYS A 352 8.27 -20.38 -6.25
N LEU A 353 9.10 -20.52 -7.28
CA LEU A 353 9.15 -21.72 -8.12
C LEU A 353 9.65 -22.97 -7.35
N ALA A 354 10.59 -22.80 -6.42
CA ALA A 354 11.12 -23.90 -5.63
C ALA A 354 10.06 -24.58 -4.74
N GLY A 355 9.04 -23.85 -4.28
CA GLY A 355 7.92 -24.39 -3.48
C GLY A 355 7.18 -25.56 -4.18
N PRO A 356 6.54 -25.32 -5.35
CA PRO A 356 5.92 -26.37 -6.16
C PRO A 356 6.86 -27.54 -6.47
N LEU A 357 8.12 -27.26 -6.85
CA LEU A 357 9.08 -28.31 -7.22
C LEU A 357 9.54 -29.17 -6.03
N SER A 358 9.66 -28.61 -4.83
CA SER A 358 10.06 -29.34 -3.61
C SER A 358 9.14 -30.52 -3.28
N ARG A 359 7.82 -30.36 -3.52
CA ARG A 359 6.79 -31.40 -3.30
C ARG A 359 6.83 -32.52 -4.35
N LEU A 360 7.64 -32.39 -5.40
CA LEU A 360 7.90 -33.48 -6.34
C LEU A 360 9.03 -34.41 -5.88
N VAL A 361 9.85 -33.96 -4.93
CA VAL A 361 11.05 -34.64 -4.44
C VAL A 361 10.74 -35.49 -3.20
N GLY A 362 10.18 -36.67 -3.44
CA GLY A 362 9.82 -37.64 -2.42
C GLY A 362 9.07 -38.84 -3.03
N GLN A 363 8.80 -39.88 -2.23
CA GLN A 363 7.95 -40.99 -2.66
C GLN A 363 6.45 -40.66 -2.55
N ASN A 364 6.08 -39.71 -1.67
CA ASN A 364 4.71 -39.33 -1.37
C ASN A 364 4.55 -37.80 -1.44
N PRO A 365 3.69 -37.23 -2.33
CA PRO A 365 3.53 -35.78 -2.46
C PRO A 365 2.95 -35.07 -1.22
N ASP A 366 2.23 -35.81 -0.38
CA ASP A 366 1.59 -35.28 0.83
C ASP A 366 2.54 -35.20 2.04
N GLU A 367 3.75 -35.75 1.93
CA GLU A 367 4.79 -35.64 2.96
C GLU A 367 5.62 -34.35 2.79
N ASP A 368 6.16 -33.83 3.90
CA ASP A 368 7.06 -32.68 3.88
C ASP A 368 8.44 -33.06 3.33
N ALA A 369 9.06 -32.14 2.58
CA ALA A 369 10.34 -32.36 1.94
C ALA A 369 11.43 -32.73 2.96
N SER A 370 12.24 -33.76 2.64
CA SER A 370 13.26 -34.27 3.54
C SER A 370 14.35 -33.22 3.85
N PRO A 371 15.10 -33.34 4.96
CA PRO A 371 16.18 -32.41 5.28
C PRO A 371 17.22 -32.27 4.15
N GLU A 372 17.57 -33.38 3.50
CA GLU A 372 18.51 -33.44 2.38
C GLU A 372 17.93 -32.77 1.12
N THR A 373 16.62 -32.90 0.91
CA THR A 373 15.87 -32.24 -0.17
C THR A 373 15.88 -30.72 0.03
N LEU A 374 15.61 -30.26 1.26
CA LEU A 374 15.64 -28.84 1.61
C LEU A 374 17.06 -28.26 1.53
N GLU A 375 18.09 -29.00 1.92
CA GLU A 375 19.49 -28.61 1.73
C GLU A 375 19.84 -28.46 0.24
N ALA A 376 19.49 -29.45 -0.59
CA ALA A 376 19.78 -29.42 -2.03
C ALA A 376 19.06 -28.27 -2.76
N ILE A 377 17.81 -27.98 -2.39
CA ILE A 377 17.05 -26.83 -2.92
C ILE A 377 17.64 -25.50 -2.43
N THR A 378 18.04 -25.41 -1.16
CA THR A 378 18.71 -24.23 -0.61
C THR A 378 20.05 -23.98 -1.32
N LYS A 379 20.82 -25.04 -1.60
CA LYS A 379 22.06 -24.99 -2.37
C LYS A 379 21.85 -24.51 -3.81
N ALA A 380 20.80 -24.99 -4.48
CA ALA A 380 20.45 -24.53 -5.83
C ALA A 380 20.10 -23.03 -5.82
N LEU A 381 19.23 -22.58 -4.90
CA LEU A 381 18.84 -21.17 -4.78
C LEU A 381 20.03 -20.26 -4.42
N ASN A 382 20.89 -20.68 -3.48
CA ASN A 382 22.07 -19.91 -3.08
C ASN A 382 23.11 -19.75 -4.19
N SER A 383 23.10 -20.63 -5.21
CA SER A 383 24.01 -20.50 -6.37
C SER A 383 23.71 -19.27 -7.25
N PHE A 384 22.47 -18.76 -7.21
CA PHE A 384 22.03 -17.60 -7.99
C PHE A 384 22.98 -16.40 -7.88
N GLY A 385 23.36 -16.02 -6.66
CA GLY A 385 24.19 -14.82 -6.43
C GLY A 385 25.57 -14.93 -7.07
N ALA A 386 26.16 -16.13 -7.06
CA ALA A 386 27.46 -16.39 -7.69
C ALA A 386 27.35 -16.44 -9.23
N MET A 387 26.31 -17.11 -9.76
CA MET A 387 26.03 -17.17 -11.20
C MET A 387 25.76 -15.78 -11.79
N PHE A 388 24.89 -15.00 -11.14
CA PHE A 388 24.56 -13.63 -11.52
C PHE A 388 25.81 -12.75 -11.52
N SER A 389 26.56 -12.73 -10.42
CA SER A 389 27.75 -11.87 -10.28
C SER A 389 28.84 -12.23 -11.30
N SER A 390 29.06 -13.54 -11.53
CA SER A 390 30.00 -14.03 -12.55
C SER A 390 29.58 -13.58 -13.95
N LYS A 391 28.31 -13.74 -14.33
CA LYS A 391 27.81 -13.37 -15.66
C LYS A 391 27.75 -11.86 -15.86
N TYR A 392 27.37 -11.10 -14.83
CA TYR A 392 27.40 -9.64 -14.88
C TYR A 392 28.84 -9.12 -15.04
N ALA A 393 29.80 -9.70 -14.31
CA ALA A 393 31.21 -9.36 -14.46
C ALA A 393 31.79 -9.76 -15.82
N GLU A 394 31.38 -10.88 -16.42
CA GLU A 394 31.74 -11.25 -17.80
C GLU A 394 31.26 -10.19 -18.80
N LEU A 395 30.01 -9.76 -18.69
CA LEU A 395 29.40 -8.79 -19.60
C LEU A 395 29.97 -7.38 -19.42
N MET A 396 30.08 -6.89 -18.19
CA MET A 396 30.65 -5.57 -17.92
C MET A 396 32.12 -5.48 -18.33
N ARG A 397 32.93 -6.54 -18.13
CA ARG A 397 34.32 -6.55 -18.61
C ARG A 397 34.39 -6.41 -20.14
N ARG A 398 33.55 -7.11 -20.92
CA ARG A 398 33.48 -6.91 -22.38
C ARG A 398 33.12 -5.47 -22.76
N LYS A 399 32.16 -4.85 -22.08
CA LYS A 399 31.76 -3.45 -22.29
C LYS A 399 32.91 -2.46 -22.02
N LEU A 400 33.81 -2.81 -21.10
CA LEU A 400 35.01 -2.02 -20.75
C LEU A 400 36.29 -2.46 -21.49
N GLY A 401 36.24 -3.44 -22.41
CA GLY A 401 37.42 -3.94 -23.12
C GLY A 401 38.36 -4.80 -22.27
N LEU A 402 37.92 -5.24 -21.09
CA LEU A 402 38.67 -6.05 -20.17
C LEU A 402 38.52 -7.55 -20.50
N ALA A 403 39.59 -8.31 -20.35
CA ALA A 403 39.62 -9.74 -20.62
C ALA A 403 38.64 -10.52 -19.72
N SER A 404 38.07 -11.62 -20.23
CA SER A 404 37.13 -12.46 -19.48
C SER A 404 37.80 -13.35 -18.43
N GLU A 405 39.13 -13.43 -18.38
CA GLU A 405 39.85 -14.12 -17.31
C GLU A 405 39.76 -13.33 -16.00
N ASN A 406 39.53 -14.03 -14.89
CA ASN A 406 39.06 -13.40 -13.64
C ASN A 406 40.20 -12.74 -12.85
N ASP A 407 40.48 -11.48 -13.18
CA ASP A 407 40.89 -10.52 -12.16
C ASP A 407 39.64 -10.19 -11.32
N SER A 408 39.58 -10.69 -10.08
CA SER A 408 38.40 -10.56 -9.21
C SER A 408 38.05 -9.11 -8.89
N ASP A 409 39.06 -8.24 -8.96
CA ASP A 409 39.00 -6.91 -8.39
C ASP A 409 38.49 -5.89 -9.41
N ASP A 410 38.39 -6.25 -10.70
CA ASP A 410 37.89 -5.40 -11.80
C ASP A 410 36.53 -4.76 -11.48
N MET A 411 35.64 -5.53 -10.85
CA MET A 411 34.30 -5.04 -10.50
C MET A 411 34.35 -3.93 -9.44
N ALA A 412 35.23 -4.06 -8.43
CA ALA A 412 35.35 -3.10 -7.34
C ALA A 412 36.30 -1.94 -7.65
N THR A 413 37.27 -2.15 -8.56
CA THR A 413 38.34 -1.18 -8.85
C THR A 413 38.13 -0.40 -10.14
N VAL A 414 37.34 -0.90 -11.10
CA VAL A 414 37.11 -0.23 -12.39
C VAL A 414 35.62 -0.08 -12.73
N VAL A 415 34.83 -1.16 -12.62
CA VAL A 415 33.41 -1.11 -13.01
C VAL A 415 32.61 -0.24 -12.05
N GLN A 416 32.67 -0.51 -10.74
CA GLN A 416 31.90 0.28 -9.77
C GLN A 416 32.31 1.76 -9.75
N PRO A 417 33.61 2.15 -9.72
CA PRO A 417 33.98 3.57 -9.78
C PRO A 417 33.52 4.31 -11.04
N LEU A 418 33.42 3.62 -12.19
CA LEU A 418 32.80 4.19 -13.39
C LEU A 418 31.30 4.41 -13.19
N LEU A 419 30.57 3.42 -12.65
CA LEU A 419 29.13 3.54 -12.40
C LEU A 419 28.83 4.63 -11.36
N ASP A 420 29.63 4.73 -10.29
CA ASP A 420 29.54 5.81 -9.29
C ASP A 420 29.74 7.20 -9.92
N LEU A 421 30.64 7.32 -10.90
CA LEU A 421 30.85 8.55 -11.66
C LEU A 421 29.67 8.89 -12.59
N LEU A 422 29.12 7.90 -13.28
CA LEU A 422 27.94 8.09 -14.14
C LEU A 422 26.70 8.46 -13.31
N GLU A 423 26.49 7.85 -12.15
CA GLU A 423 25.41 8.15 -11.20
C GLU A 423 25.54 9.56 -10.63
N ARG A 424 26.75 9.94 -10.15
CA ARG A 424 27.02 11.31 -9.66
C ARG A 424 26.71 12.37 -10.71
N GLY A 425 27.04 12.12 -11.97
CA GLY A 425 26.70 13.00 -13.08
C GLY A 425 25.26 12.86 -13.60
N HIS A 426 24.53 11.81 -13.21
CA HIS A 426 23.28 11.35 -13.85
C HIS A 426 23.43 11.32 -15.39
N THR A 427 24.42 10.53 -15.83
CA THR A 427 25.00 10.55 -17.17
C THR A 427 24.37 9.51 -18.08
N ASP A 428 24.12 9.86 -19.34
CA ASP A 428 23.54 9.00 -20.36
C ASP A 428 24.30 7.65 -20.49
N TYR A 429 23.65 6.55 -20.09
CA TYR A 429 24.31 5.25 -19.93
C TYR A 429 24.71 4.60 -21.26
N PRO A 430 23.82 4.51 -22.28
CA PRO A 430 24.23 3.99 -23.58
C PRO A 430 25.29 4.86 -24.25
N PHE A 431 25.20 6.19 -24.15
CA PHE A 431 26.20 7.09 -24.71
C PHE A 431 27.55 6.92 -24.01
N ALA A 432 27.58 6.90 -22.66
CA ALA A 432 28.83 6.72 -21.91
C ALA A 432 29.53 5.40 -22.26
N MET A 433 28.77 4.31 -22.36
CA MET A 433 29.28 3.01 -22.77
C MET A 433 29.78 3.00 -24.22
N ARG A 434 29.08 3.66 -25.16
CA ARG A 434 29.55 3.77 -26.56
C ARG A 434 30.77 4.68 -26.73
N ALA A 435 30.85 5.74 -25.93
CA ALA A 435 31.94 6.71 -25.93
C ALA A 435 33.23 6.09 -25.39
N LEU A 436 33.14 5.32 -24.29
CA LEU A 436 34.28 4.62 -23.67
C LEU A 436 35.15 3.84 -24.68
N CYS A 437 34.57 3.32 -25.76
CA CYS A 437 35.24 2.61 -26.85
C CYS A 437 36.39 3.40 -27.53
N ASP A 438 36.41 4.73 -27.43
CA ASP A 438 37.46 5.60 -27.98
C ASP A 438 38.60 5.89 -26.99
N VAL A 439 38.36 5.73 -25.69
CA VAL A 439 39.32 6.05 -24.62
C VAL A 439 40.64 5.27 -24.72
N PRO A 440 40.69 3.96 -25.05
CA PRO A 440 41.96 3.25 -25.24
C PRO A 440 42.89 3.92 -26.26
N LEU A 441 42.34 4.46 -27.36
CA LEU A 441 43.14 5.09 -28.42
C LEU A 441 43.61 6.50 -28.04
N LEU A 442 42.80 7.25 -27.30
CA LEU A 442 43.19 8.53 -26.71
C LEU A 442 44.35 8.36 -25.71
N LEU A 443 44.28 7.33 -24.86
CA LEU A 443 45.34 6.98 -23.91
C LEU A 443 46.62 6.52 -24.62
N ALA A 444 46.52 5.63 -25.62
CA ALA A 444 47.68 5.15 -26.39
C ALA A 444 48.42 6.28 -27.14
N ARG A 445 47.70 7.32 -27.58
CA ARG A 445 48.26 8.53 -28.21
C ARG A 445 48.75 9.58 -27.22
N ASN A 446 48.47 9.41 -25.93
CA ASN A 446 48.63 10.45 -24.91
C ASN A 446 47.89 11.77 -25.28
N ASP A 447 46.75 11.64 -25.97
CA ASP A 447 45.96 12.78 -26.45
C ASP A 447 45.07 13.35 -25.35
N THR A 448 45.70 14.16 -24.50
CA THR A 448 45.03 14.89 -23.42
C THR A 448 43.93 15.84 -23.93
N MET A 449 44.06 16.39 -25.15
CA MET A 449 43.04 17.31 -25.69
C MET A 449 41.81 16.54 -26.20
N GLY A 450 42.01 15.40 -26.85
CA GLY A 450 40.95 14.49 -27.25
C GLY A 450 40.23 13.89 -26.03
N LEU A 451 40.97 13.53 -24.97
CA LEU A 451 40.37 13.07 -23.71
C LEU A 451 39.52 14.16 -23.02
N ASP A 452 39.94 15.42 -23.08
CA ASP A 452 39.17 16.54 -22.53
C ASP A 452 37.87 16.77 -23.32
N GLN A 453 37.95 16.75 -24.65
CA GLN A 453 36.76 16.79 -25.51
C GLN A 453 35.81 15.61 -25.25
N HIS A 454 36.36 14.44 -24.88
CA HIS A 454 35.60 13.26 -24.51
C HIS A 454 34.84 13.44 -23.19
N ILE A 455 35.51 13.94 -22.15
CA ILE A 455 34.90 14.25 -20.84
C ILE A 455 33.86 15.37 -20.99
N ASP A 456 34.11 16.36 -21.85
CA ASP A 456 33.16 17.43 -22.15
C ASP A 456 31.93 16.93 -22.91
N ALA A 457 32.08 15.94 -23.81
CA ALA A 457 30.96 15.29 -24.50
C ALA A 457 30.12 14.43 -23.56
N LEU A 458 30.74 13.71 -22.62
CA LEU A 458 30.05 12.99 -21.54
C LEU A 458 29.27 13.98 -20.66
N ALA A 459 29.90 15.08 -20.23
CA ALA A 459 29.25 16.13 -19.44
C ALA A 459 28.08 16.82 -20.17
N ALA A 460 28.12 16.91 -21.50
CA ALA A 460 27.01 17.41 -22.32
C ALA A 460 25.84 16.40 -22.44
N ARG A 461 26.02 15.18 -21.93
CA ARG A 461 25.03 14.10 -21.82
C ARG A 461 24.77 13.72 -20.34
N SER A 462 25.03 14.65 -19.42
CA SER A 462 24.82 14.54 -17.97
C SER A 462 23.86 15.62 -17.47
N ASP A 463 23.38 15.50 -16.23
CA ASP A 463 22.66 16.57 -15.54
C ASP A 463 23.60 17.77 -15.30
N CYS A 464 23.30 18.89 -15.95
CA CYS A 464 24.12 20.10 -15.89
C CYS A 464 24.14 20.77 -14.51
N THR A 465 23.24 20.39 -13.60
CA THR A 465 23.28 20.81 -12.19
C THR A 465 24.23 19.98 -11.34
N ARG A 466 24.61 18.78 -11.81
CA ARG A 466 25.49 17.83 -11.10
C ARG A 466 26.94 17.87 -11.57
N VAL A 467 27.20 18.18 -12.85
CA VAL A 467 28.57 18.20 -13.37
C VAL A 467 29.33 19.45 -12.92
N SER A 468 30.06 19.32 -11.80
CA SER A 468 31.04 20.30 -11.34
C SER A 468 32.37 20.19 -12.11
N LYS A 469 33.33 21.09 -11.82
CA LYS A 469 34.73 20.92 -12.26
C LYS A 469 35.33 19.64 -11.66
N GLU A 470 35.04 19.37 -10.40
CA GLU A 470 35.58 18.22 -9.66
C GLU A 470 35.12 16.91 -10.30
N TRP A 471 33.88 16.82 -10.79
CA TRP A 471 33.44 15.64 -11.57
C TRP A 471 34.27 15.43 -12.85
N ARG A 472 34.67 16.49 -13.55
CA ARG A 472 35.54 16.37 -14.75
C ARG A 472 36.98 16.00 -14.39
N ASP A 473 37.49 16.54 -13.29
CA ASP A 473 38.80 16.17 -12.75
C ASP A 473 38.81 14.70 -12.26
N ASP A 474 37.73 14.23 -11.61
CA ASP A 474 37.54 12.83 -11.21
C ASP A 474 37.43 11.89 -12.43
N MET A 475 36.65 12.26 -13.46
CA MET A 475 36.55 11.47 -14.70
C MET A 475 37.89 11.33 -15.41
N ARG A 476 38.69 12.40 -15.46
CA ARG A 476 40.08 12.35 -15.95
C ARG A 476 40.92 11.39 -15.12
N THR A 477 40.87 11.53 -13.79
CA THR A 477 41.61 10.68 -12.84
C THR A 477 41.23 9.21 -13.02
N PHE A 478 39.95 8.90 -13.22
CA PHE A 478 39.50 7.54 -13.55
C PHE A 478 40.10 7.02 -14.86
N PHE A 479 40.05 7.79 -15.96
CA PHE A 479 40.61 7.32 -17.23
C PHE A 479 42.14 7.16 -17.20
N VAL A 480 42.86 8.09 -16.57
CA VAL A 480 44.34 8.15 -16.56
C VAL A 480 44.97 7.28 -15.48
N ASP A 481 44.43 7.25 -14.26
CA ASP A 481 45.06 6.63 -13.09
C ASP A 481 44.41 5.30 -12.67
N VAL A 482 43.24 4.94 -13.22
CA VAL A 482 42.54 3.68 -12.95
C VAL A 482 42.40 2.80 -14.20
N TYR A 483 41.71 3.29 -15.24
CA TYR A 483 41.36 2.51 -16.41
C TYR A 483 42.57 2.23 -17.33
N GLY A 484 43.35 3.26 -17.69
CA GLY A 484 44.57 3.10 -18.49
C GLY A 484 45.60 2.14 -17.87
N PRO A 485 45.93 2.24 -16.57
CA PRO A 485 46.80 1.29 -15.89
C PRO A 485 46.25 -0.14 -15.88
N ARG A 486 44.92 -0.34 -15.75
CA ARG A 486 44.30 -1.67 -15.83
C ARG A 486 44.31 -2.27 -17.24
N LEU A 487 44.15 -1.46 -18.29
CA LEU A 487 44.36 -1.91 -19.67
C LEU A 487 45.84 -2.27 -19.90
N THR A 488 46.77 -1.46 -19.39
CA THR A 488 48.22 -1.71 -19.50
C THR A 488 48.65 -2.99 -18.76
N LYS A 489 48.02 -3.30 -17.62
CA LYS A 489 48.23 -4.56 -16.87
C LYS A 489 47.88 -5.82 -17.71
N GLN A 490 46.99 -5.69 -18.68
CA GLN A 490 46.49 -6.78 -19.54
C GLN A 490 47.29 -6.91 -20.83
N GLU A 491 47.41 -5.82 -21.60
CA GLU A 491 48.10 -5.82 -22.89
C GLU A 491 49.64 -5.75 -22.74
N GLY A 492 50.15 -5.45 -21.54
CA GLY A 492 51.55 -5.17 -21.25
C GLY A 492 52.00 -3.78 -21.72
N VAL A 493 51.63 -3.42 -22.95
CA VAL A 493 51.72 -2.06 -23.52
C VAL A 493 50.47 -1.80 -24.35
N ILE A 494 49.83 -0.64 -24.13
CA ILE A 494 48.77 -0.15 -25.03
C ILE A 494 49.45 0.65 -26.15
N ASP A 495 49.41 0.14 -27.37
CA ASP A 495 49.79 0.87 -28.58
C ASP A 495 48.54 1.16 -29.42
N GLU A 496 48.66 1.92 -30.52
CA GLU A 496 47.50 2.25 -31.35
C GLU A 496 46.81 1.02 -31.96
N GLY A 497 47.54 -0.08 -32.17
CA GLY A 497 47.01 -1.34 -32.70
C GLY A 497 46.21 -2.11 -31.66
N SER A 498 46.74 -2.31 -30.45
CA SER A 498 45.99 -2.94 -29.37
C SER A 498 44.82 -2.07 -28.91
N ALA A 499 44.99 -0.75 -28.81
CA ALA A 499 43.90 0.19 -28.53
C ALA A 499 42.77 0.13 -29.56
N LEU A 500 43.09 0.07 -30.87
CA LEU A 500 42.08 -0.04 -31.92
C LEU A 500 41.33 -1.39 -31.85
N ALA A 501 42.04 -2.49 -31.59
CA ALA A 501 41.43 -3.80 -31.42
C ALA A 501 40.48 -3.85 -30.20
N LEU A 502 40.89 -3.26 -29.07
CA LEU A 502 40.05 -3.10 -27.87
C LEU A 502 38.79 -2.28 -28.20
N GLY A 503 38.93 -1.12 -28.83
CA GLY A 503 37.80 -0.27 -29.22
C GLY A 503 36.81 -0.97 -30.15
N VAL A 504 37.29 -1.75 -31.12
CA VAL A 504 36.43 -2.59 -31.98
C VAL A 504 35.67 -3.63 -31.16
N GLY A 505 36.35 -4.34 -30.25
CA GLY A 505 35.70 -5.32 -29.36
C GLY A 505 34.62 -4.70 -28.46
N MET A 506 34.90 -3.51 -27.92
CA MET A 506 33.94 -2.76 -27.08
C MET A 506 32.72 -2.29 -27.88
N ARG A 507 32.88 -1.87 -29.15
CA ARG A 507 31.75 -1.48 -30.02
C ARG A 507 30.81 -2.65 -30.35
N LEU A 508 31.26 -3.91 -30.25
CA LEU A 508 30.41 -5.10 -30.35
C LEU A 508 29.65 -5.43 -29.04
N ALA A 509 30.02 -4.80 -27.91
CA ALA A 509 29.37 -4.96 -26.61
C ALA A 509 28.55 -3.73 -26.16
N ASN A 510 28.76 -2.58 -26.81
CA ASN A 510 28.15 -1.29 -26.49
C ASN A 510 27.33 -0.79 -27.69
N PRO A 511 25.99 -0.95 -27.70
CA PRO A 511 25.15 -0.50 -28.81
C PRO A 511 25.23 1.03 -28.98
N ARG A 512 25.12 1.50 -30.23
CA ARG A 512 24.98 2.91 -30.57
C ARG A 512 23.51 3.35 -30.53
N HIS A 513 22.60 2.43 -30.91
CA HIS A 513 21.17 2.67 -30.98
C HIS A 513 20.45 1.77 -29.98
N VAL A 514 19.64 2.37 -29.09
CA VAL A 514 18.92 1.68 -28.02
C VAL A 514 17.46 2.12 -28.04
N LEU A 515 16.53 1.19 -27.78
CA LEU A 515 15.09 1.44 -27.69
C LEU A 515 14.73 2.17 -26.37
N ARG A 516 15.23 3.39 -26.22
CA ARG A 516 14.88 4.34 -25.16
C ARG A 516 13.39 4.66 -25.21
N ASN A 517 12.83 5.15 -24.10
CA ASN A 517 11.37 5.37 -24.01
C ASN A 517 10.88 6.43 -25.00
N TRP A 518 11.64 7.52 -25.16
CA TRP A 518 11.33 8.57 -26.15
C TRP A 518 11.53 8.10 -27.59
N VAL A 519 12.48 7.20 -27.86
CA VAL A 519 12.69 6.58 -29.18
C VAL A 519 11.47 5.75 -29.54
N ALA A 520 11.03 4.88 -28.61
CA ALA A 520 9.81 4.10 -28.78
C ALA A 520 8.58 5.00 -29.05
N GLN A 521 8.46 6.14 -28.37
CA GLN A 521 7.36 7.08 -28.56
C GLN A 521 7.41 7.78 -29.94
N ASP A 522 8.56 8.29 -30.38
CA ASP A 522 8.69 8.90 -31.72
C ASP A 522 8.41 7.87 -32.84
N ILE A 523 8.68 6.57 -32.61
CA ILE A 523 8.30 5.49 -33.54
C ILE A 523 6.79 5.22 -33.51
N ILE A 524 6.14 5.23 -32.34
CA ILE A 524 4.67 5.10 -32.24
C ILE A 524 3.98 6.26 -32.96
N ASP A 525 4.35 7.50 -32.61
CA ASP A 525 3.75 8.73 -33.15
C ASP A 525 3.91 8.84 -34.68
N ARG A 526 5.00 8.28 -35.21
CA ARG A 526 5.23 8.14 -36.66
C ARG A 526 4.42 7.00 -37.26
N GLY A 527 4.44 5.82 -36.64
CA GLY A 527 3.85 4.58 -37.15
C GLY A 527 2.33 4.65 -37.41
N ASP A 528 1.60 5.52 -36.70
CA ASP A 528 0.19 5.80 -36.98
C ASP A 528 -0.04 6.60 -38.28
N SER A 529 1.00 7.21 -38.85
CA SER A 529 0.97 7.98 -40.10
C SER A 529 1.80 7.36 -41.23
N ASP A 530 2.88 6.65 -40.90
CA ASP A 530 3.79 5.97 -41.82
C ASP A 530 4.22 4.61 -41.22
N ALA A 531 3.59 3.53 -41.68
CA ALA A 531 3.93 2.18 -41.23
C ALA A 531 5.38 1.78 -41.58
N ALA A 532 5.98 2.34 -42.63
CA ALA A 532 7.34 1.99 -43.03
C ALA A 532 8.40 2.42 -42.00
N SER A 533 8.10 3.42 -41.16
CA SER A 533 9.02 3.81 -40.08
C SER A 533 9.14 2.74 -38.98
N ILE A 534 8.19 1.80 -38.87
CA ILE A 534 8.25 0.71 -37.89
C ILE A 534 9.28 -0.34 -38.31
N ASP A 535 9.23 -0.80 -39.57
CA ASP A 535 10.21 -1.77 -40.09
C ASP A 535 11.62 -1.15 -40.22
N GLN A 536 11.74 0.15 -40.58
CA GLN A 536 13.01 0.88 -40.53
C GLN A 536 13.59 0.98 -39.11
N ALA A 537 12.74 1.26 -38.11
CA ALA A 537 13.18 1.30 -36.73
C ALA A 537 13.58 -0.09 -36.22
N LEU A 538 12.90 -1.16 -36.67
CA LEU A 538 13.32 -2.53 -36.38
C LEU A 538 14.69 -2.84 -37.00
N GLU A 539 14.93 -2.51 -38.26
CA GLU A 539 16.21 -2.69 -38.96
C GLU A 539 17.36 -1.97 -38.20
N LEU A 540 17.12 -0.71 -37.81
CA LEU A 540 18.07 0.08 -37.03
C LEU A 540 18.36 -0.51 -35.63
N LEU A 541 17.32 -0.97 -34.94
CA LEU A 541 17.42 -1.51 -33.57
C LEU A 541 17.82 -2.99 -33.51
N THR A 542 17.98 -3.66 -34.65
CA THR A 542 18.40 -5.07 -34.72
C THR A 542 19.69 -5.23 -35.51
N THR A 543 19.63 -5.13 -36.84
CA THR A 543 20.77 -5.29 -37.75
C THR A 543 21.87 -4.27 -37.50
N HIS A 544 21.49 -3.01 -37.23
CA HIS A 544 22.43 -1.89 -37.13
C HIS A 544 22.61 -1.33 -35.70
N ALA A 545 22.15 -2.04 -34.66
CA ALA A 545 22.15 -1.54 -33.28
C ALA A 545 23.55 -1.14 -32.75
N PHE A 546 24.61 -1.73 -33.30
CA PHE A 546 26.01 -1.54 -32.91
C PHE A 546 26.86 -0.79 -33.96
N ASP A 547 26.28 -0.39 -35.10
CA ASP A 547 27.04 0.20 -36.21
C ASP A 547 27.19 1.71 -36.08
N ASP A 548 28.35 2.27 -36.40
CA ASP A 548 28.54 3.74 -36.47
C ASP A 548 28.14 4.34 -37.83
N ALA A 549 28.00 3.50 -38.86
CA ALA A 549 27.60 3.88 -40.21
C ALA A 549 26.48 2.95 -40.69
N VAL A 550 25.32 3.52 -40.99
CA VAL A 550 24.11 2.80 -41.41
C VAL A 550 23.77 3.10 -42.87
N PRO A 551 22.92 2.29 -43.54
CA PRO A 551 22.36 2.62 -44.85
C PRO A 551 21.73 4.01 -44.90
N GLU A 552 21.82 4.70 -46.05
CA GLU A 552 21.39 6.10 -46.19
C GLU A 552 19.89 6.31 -45.88
N HIS A 553 19.04 5.28 -46.04
CA HIS A 553 17.62 5.35 -45.65
C HIS A 553 17.37 5.37 -44.15
N LEU A 554 18.28 4.81 -43.33
CA LEU A 554 18.20 4.83 -41.86
C LEU A 554 18.94 6.01 -41.24
N LYS A 555 19.86 6.64 -41.96
CA LYS A 555 20.83 7.62 -41.44
C LYS A 555 20.22 8.75 -40.59
N ALA A 556 19.17 9.40 -41.08
CA ALA A 556 18.49 10.47 -40.32
C ALA A 556 17.76 9.96 -39.06
N MET A 557 17.36 8.69 -39.04
CA MET A 557 16.79 8.01 -37.87
C MET A 557 17.90 7.60 -36.88
N ALA A 558 19.02 7.10 -37.37
CA ALA A 558 20.20 6.73 -36.58
C ALA A 558 20.84 7.93 -35.89
N GLU A 559 21.11 9.01 -36.63
CA GLU A 559 21.62 10.28 -36.08
C GLU A 559 20.70 10.84 -34.99
N ARG A 560 19.38 10.74 -35.17
CA ARG A 560 18.39 11.11 -34.16
C ARG A 560 18.45 10.22 -32.93
N TYR A 561 18.34 8.89 -33.08
CA TYR A 561 18.18 7.97 -31.94
C TYR A 561 19.50 7.65 -31.20
N ALA A 562 20.65 8.09 -31.72
CA ALA A 562 21.90 8.24 -30.95
C ALA A 562 22.02 9.61 -30.25
N GLY A 563 21.18 10.58 -30.59
CA GLY A 563 21.10 11.91 -29.99
C GLY A 563 20.69 11.90 -28.51
N PRO A 564 20.73 13.06 -27.84
CA PRO A 564 20.26 13.20 -26.47
C PRO A 564 18.75 12.99 -26.37
N VAL A 565 18.26 12.69 -25.16
CA VAL A 565 16.82 12.73 -24.86
C VAL A 565 16.29 14.13 -25.20
N PRO A 566 15.25 14.26 -26.05
CA PRO A 566 14.64 15.55 -26.33
C PRO A 566 13.81 16.01 -25.12
N LYS A 567 13.64 17.32 -24.94
CA LYS A 567 12.95 17.87 -23.74
C LYS A 567 11.53 17.36 -23.49
N TRP A 568 10.83 16.89 -24.53
CA TRP A 568 9.50 16.29 -24.39
C TRP A 568 9.55 14.82 -23.94
N GLY A 569 10.71 14.17 -24.06
CA GLY A 569 10.97 12.80 -23.66
C GLY A 569 11.61 12.65 -22.28
N GLU A 570 12.05 13.76 -21.67
CA GLU A 570 12.56 13.79 -20.29
C GLU A 570 11.47 13.29 -19.31
N GLY A 571 11.81 12.30 -18.49
CA GLY A 571 10.87 11.74 -17.51
C GLY A 571 9.80 10.79 -18.06
N LEU A 572 9.85 10.39 -19.34
CA LEU A 572 8.95 9.36 -19.89
C LEU A 572 9.18 8.00 -19.19
N GLN A 573 8.38 7.72 -18.16
CA GLN A 573 8.19 6.37 -17.63
C GLN A 573 7.28 5.56 -18.55
N CYS A 574 7.44 4.24 -18.50
CA CYS A 574 6.66 3.35 -19.35
C CYS A 574 5.47 2.77 -18.61
N SER A 575 4.49 2.36 -19.41
CA SER A 575 3.13 2.28 -18.91
C SER A 575 2.21 1.50 -19.82
N GLU A 576 1.34 0.66 -19.24
CA GLU A 576 0.08 0.26 -19.88
C GLU A 576 -1.08 1.21 -19.52
N LEU A 577 -0.91 2.10 -18.54
CA LEU A 577 -1.92 2.98 -17.94
C LEU A 577 -1.35 4.42 -17.73
N CYS A 578 -1.64 5.38 -18.64
CA CYS A 578 -0.99 6.71 -18.79
C CYS A 578 0.41 6.75 -19.44
N PHE A 579 0.52 7.30 -20.65
CA PHE A 579 0.99 8.68 -20.86
C PHE A 579 0.86 9.07 -22.34
N THR A 580 -0.05 10.00 -22.65
CA THR A 580 -0.20 10.63 -23.97
C THR A 580 -0.57 12.10 -23.80
N ALA A 581 0.07 12.96 -24.62
CA ALA A 581 -0.27 14.32 -25.05
C ALA A 581 -0.94 15.36 -24.12
N HIS A 582 -1.87 15.03 -23.23
CA HIS A 582 -2.82 16.01 -22.70
C HIS A 582 -2.24 16.98 -21.66
N ASP A 583 -1.17 16.62 -20.95
CA ASP A 583 -0.37 17.56 -20.14
C ASP A 583 0.52 18.47 -21.01
N CYS A 584 0.95 18.01 -22.19
CA CYS A 584 1.62 18.86 -23.19
C CYS A 584 0.64 19.78 -23.94
N ALA A 585 -0.66 19.44 -23.98
CA ALA A 585 -1.68 20.20 -24.71
C ALA A 585 -1.89 21.62 -24.17
N ALA A 586 -1.49 21.89 -22.92
CA ALA A 586 -1.40 23.24 -22.36
C ALA A 586 -0.47 24.18 -23.15
N PHE A 587 0.42 23.64 -24.00
CA PHE A 587 1.41 24.40 -24.77
C PHE A 587 1.18 24.44 -26.30
N GLN A 588 0.07 23.86 -26.82
CA GLN A 588 -0.20 23.83 -28.28
C GLN A 588 -1.59 24.35 -28.72
N LEU A 589 -2.29 25.13 -27.91
CA LEU A 589 -3.54 25.80 -28.30
C LEU A 589 -3.35 27.02 -29.23
N SER A 590 -2.63 26.88 -30.35
CA SER A 590 -2.65 27.85 -31.46
C SER A 590 -2.09 27.36 -32.82
N ARG A 591 -2.47 26.17 -33.34
CA ARG A 591 -2.23 25.81 -34.77
C ARG A 591 -3.11 24.70 -35.35
N ARG A 592 -4.37 25.01 -35.71
CA ARG A 592 -5.09 24.34 -36.81
C ARG A 592 -5.92 25.35 -37.61
N TRP A 593 -6.05 25.08 -38.91
CA TRP A 593 -6.84 25.79 -39.93
C TRP A 593 -6.40 27.21 -40.35
N ALA A 594 -5.54 27.23 -41.39
CA ALA A 594 -5.85 27.93 -42.64
C ALA A 594 -5.32 27.07 -43.81
N PRO A 595 -6.07 26.88 -44.91
CA PRO A 595 -5.55 26.24 -46.13
C PRO A 595 -4.77 27.25 -47.00
N ASP A 596 -4.09 26.72 -48.03
CA ASP A 596 -3.52 27.42 -49.19
C ASP A 596 -2.48 28.53 -48.94
N THR A 597 -1.19 28.23 -49.16
CA THR A 597 -0.34 28.97 -50.13
C THR A 597 1.02 28.26 -50.37
N ASN A 598 1.79 28.76 -51.35
CA ASN A 598 2.96 28.11 -51.95
C ASN A 598 4.21 27.97 -51.04
N ALA A 599 5.12 27.12 -51.49
CA ALA A 599 6.37 26.75 -50.81
C ALA A 599 7.50 27.81 -50.86
N SER A 600 8.60 27.46 -50.18
CA SER A 600 9.94 28.08 -50.13
C SER A 600 10.22 29.11 -49.02
N ALA A 601 11.44 28.99 -48.47
CA ALA A 601 12.17 29.90 -47.56
C ALA A 601 11.50 30.31 -46.23
N ILE A 602 11.90 29.64 -45.14
CA ILE A 602 12.09 30.26 -43.81
C ILE A 602 13.42 29.73 -43.25
N GLU A 603 14.25 30.63 -42.70
CA GLU A 603 15.61 30.37 -42.22
C GLU A 603 15.67 29.92 -40.74
N GLU A 604 16.85 29.49 -40.29
CA GLU A 604 17.10 29.05 -38.92
C GLU A 604 17.25 30.22 -37.93
N GLY A 605 16.70 30.06 -36.71
CA GLY A 605 17.15 30.78 -35.51
C GLY A 605 16.39 32.04 -35.07
N ALA A 606 15.35 31.86 -34.23
CA ALA A 606 14.92 32.83 -33.20
C ALA A 606 13.79 32.26 -32.30
N TRP A 607 14.11 31.60 -31.19
CA TRP A 607 13.10 31.09 -30.23
C TRP A 607 13.49 31.26 -28.75
N CYS A 608 13.65 32.52 -28.31
CA CYS A 608 13.56 32.91 -26.90
C CYS A 608 12.72 34.18 -26.78
N ALA A 609 11.48 34.06 -26.28
CA ALA A 609 10.60 35.17 -25.93
C ALA A 609 10.55 35.33 -24.40
N PRO A 610 10.67 36.54 -23.83
CA PRO A 610 10.96 36.75 -22.41
C PRO A 610 9.72 36.75 -21.49
N GLU A 611 8.62 36.12 -21.90
CA GLU A 611 7.29 36.34 -21.27
C GLU A 611 6.92 35.32 -20.16
N PHE A 612 7.81 34.37 -19.84
CA PHE A 612 7.60 33.35 -18.80
C PHE A 612 8.61 33.46 -17.64
N CYS A 613 8.61 34.62 -16.97
CA CYS A 613 9.21 34.79 -15.65
C CYS A 613 8.16 35.21 -14.62
N THR A 614 7.78 34.31 -13.72
CA THR A 614 6.94 34.61 -12.54
C THR A 614 7.73 34.34 -11.27
N LEU A 615 7.97 35.39 -10.48
CA LEU A 615 8.84 35.38 -9.30
C LEU A 615 8.04 35.57 -8.00
N GLU A 616 8.10 34.57 -7.12
CA GLU A 616 8.35 34.79 -5.70
C GLU A 616 9.77 34.22 -5.43
N SER A 617 10.67 34.86 -4.68
CA SER A 617 10.48 35.94 -3.68
C SER A 617 11.23 37.23 -4.04
N SER A 618 10.84 38.35 -3.42
CA SER A 618 11.17 39.70 -3.88
C SER A 618 12.06 40.53 -2.94
N CYS A 619 13.14 41.09 -3.48
CA CYS A 619 13.79 42.36 -3.10
C CYS A 619 14.71 42.71 -4.29
N GLY A 620 14.52 43.75 -5.11
CA GLY A 620 13.76 45.01 -4.99
C GLY A 620 14.75 46.18 -5.15
N GLY A 621 14.59 47.13 -6.08
CA GLY A 621 13.55 47.33 -7.11
C GLY A 621 14.08 48.17 -8.28
N ALA A 622 13.19 48.59 -9.20
CA ALA A 622 13.57 49.13 -10.51
C ALA A 622 13.76 50.65 -10.58
N TRP A 623 14.57 51.08 -11.55
CA TRP A 623 14.44 52.38 -12.24
C TRP A 623 14.66 52.18 -13.73
N THR A 624 13.67 52.55 -14.54
CA THR A 624 13.77 52.66 -16.00
C THR A 624 14.13 54.09 -16.40
N LEU A 625 14.79 54.26 -17.55
CA LEU A 625 14.93 55.54 -18.23
C LEU A 625 15.04 55.30 -19.73
N GLU A 626 13.99 55.64 -20.46
CA GLU A 626 14.01 55.66 -21.93
C GLU A 626 14.79 56.89 -22.43
N GLY A 627 15.52 56.74 -23.53
CA GLY A 627 16.31 57.83 -24.11
C GLY A 627 17.12 57.40 -25.33
N ALA A 628 16.48 57.40 -26.51
CA ALA A 628 17.17 57.20 -27.79
C ALA A 628 18.04 58.45 -28.13
N PRO A 629 19.08 58.34 -28.99
CA PRO A 629 18.87 58.04 -30.42
C PRO A 629 19.88 57.04 -31.03
N ALA A 630 19.72 56.78 -32.33
CA ALA A 630 20.44 55.77 -33.11
C ALA A 630 21.81 56.22 -33.68
N ASN A 631 22.46 55.29 -34.37
CA ASN A 631 23.64 55.40 -35.27
C ASN A 631 25.02 55.08 -34.67
N ALA A 632 25.49 53.85 -34.88
CA ALA A 632 26.92 53.47 -34.94
C ALA A 632 27.11 52.24 -35.88
N PRO A 633 28.15 52.18 -36.75
CA PRO A 633 28.42 51.01 -37.61
C PRO A 633 29.23 49.90 -36.90
N PRO A 634 29.32 48.68 -37.46
CA PRO A 634 29.98 47.53 -36.83
C PRO A 634 31.50 47.48 -37.07
N GLY A 635 32.28 47.04 -36.05
CA GLY A 635 33.64 46.52 -36.26
C GLY A 635 34.60 46.58 -35.06
N ALA A 636 35.59 45.67 -35.09
CA ALA A 636 36.87 45.67 -34.36
C ALA A 636 36.93 45.45 -32.83
N ASN A 637 37.19 44.19 -32.45
CA ASN A 637 38.27 43.69 -31.59
C ASN A 637 38.67 44.34 -30.23
N SER A 638 38.84 43.43 -29.25
CA SER A 638 39.87 43.39 -28.19
C SER A 638 39.91 44.49 -27.11
N ALA A 639 39.44 44.14 -25.90
CA ALA A 639 40.10 44.49 -24.62
C ALA A 639 39.64 43.62 -23.43
N ARG A 640 40.60 42.98 -22.74
CA ARG A 640 40.67 42.85 -21.26
C ARG A 640 41.87 43.74 -20.82
N PRO A 641 42.12 44.09 -19.54
CA PRO A 641 41.60 43.50 -18.28
C PRO A 641 41.33 44.52 -17.12
N ILE A 642 41.18 44.02 -15.87
CA ILE A 642 41.51 44.70 -14.57
C ILE A 642 40.59 45.86 -14.12
N VAL A 643 40.25 46.08 -12.82
CA VAL A 643 40.14 45.23 -11.60
C VAL A 643 39.35 45.98 -10.49
N ASN A 644 38.89 45.27 -9.44
CA ASN A 644 38.35 45.75 -8.15
C ASN A 644 36.99 46.50 -8.09
N GLY A 645 36.19 46.11 -7.09
CA GLY A 645 34.88 46.70 -6.77
C GLY A 645 34.15 45.98 -5.63
N SER A 646 34.86 45.53 -4.59
CA SER A 646 34.30 44.66 -3.54
C SER A 646 33.37 45.41 -2.57
N ILE A 647 32.09 45.00 -2.52
CA ILE A 647 31.20 45.28 -1.39
C ILE A 647 31.07 44.00 -0.56
N SER A 648 31.77 43.96 0.58
CA SER A 648 31.73 42.84 1.50
C SER A 648 30.79 43.13 2.68
N CYS A 649 29.73 42.34 2.82
CA CYS A 649 29.06 42.17 4.12
C CYS A 649 29.89 41.18 4.95
N CYS A 650 30.91 41.70 5.65
CA CYS A 650 31.85 40.87 6.42
C CYS A 650 31.26 40.30 7.71
N GLY A 651 31.51 39.02 7.94
CA GLY A 651 31.44 38.36 9.25
C GLY A 651 31.52 36.84 9.12
N GLY A 652 32.59 36.16 9.54
CA GLY A 652 33.88 36.63 10.04
C GLY A 652 34.75 35.42 10.45
N PHE A 653 36.05 35.43 10.14
CA PHE A 653 36.93 34.27 10.33
C PHE A 653 37.28 33.97 11.81
N LEU A 654 37.34 32.68 12.16
CA LEU A 654 38.25 32.13 13.17
C LEU A 654 38.80 30.75 12.72
N PRO A 655 40.01 30.34 13.14
CA PRO A 655 40.70 29.15 12.64
C PRO A 655 40.41 27.87 13.44
N ALA A 656 40.88 26.73 12.93
CA ALA A 656 40.64 25.42 13.51
C ALA A 656 41.29 25.18 14.89
N SER A 657 40.50 24.82 15.90
CA SER A 657 40.73 23.64 16.75
C SER A 657 39.66 23.48 17.86
N GLN A 658 39.37 22.21 18.21
CA GLN A 658 38.51 21.75 19.30
C GLN A 658 36.98 21.93 19.15
N CYS A 659 36.25 21.00 19.80
CA CYS A 659 34.80 20.80 19.80
C CYS A 659 34.19 20.43 18.42
N GLY A 660 33.26 19.47 18.30
CA GLY A 660 32.72 18.54 19.32
C GLY A 660 31.33 18.06 18.90
N ILE A 661 31.06 16.74 18.92
CA ILE A 661 29.78 16.18 18.43
C ILE A 661 28.63 16.56 19.39
N TYR A 662 27.80 17.55 19.02
CA TYR A 662 26.51 17.82 19.65
C TYR A 662 25.56 18.59 18.71
N GLY A 663 24.27 18.19 18.70
CA GLY A 663 23.17 18.95 18.05
C GLY A 663 22.84 18.51 16.62
N GLY A 664 21.89 17.57 16.46
CA GLY A 664 21.43 17.10 15.14
C GLY A 664 20.19 17.83 14.62
N SER A 665 20.15 18.16 13.33
CA SER A 665 18.89 18.25 12.57
C SER A 665 18.59 16.93 11.87
N VAL A 666 17.32 16.50 11.92
CA VAL A 666 16.81 15.46 11.03
C VAL A 666 16.34 16.18 9.77
N ASP A 667 17.12 16.07 8.70
CA ASP A 667 16.73 16.46 7.35
C ASP A 667 16.55 15.19 6.50
N THR A 668 15.61 15.26 5.54
CA THR A 668 14.84 14.10 5.06
C THR A 668 15.50 13.29 3.95
N CYS A 669 15.41 11.96 4.04
CA CYS A 669 15.49 11.09 2.85
C CYS A 669 14.27 11.32 1.94
N SER A 670 14.49 11.35 0.63
CA SER A 670 13.45 11.60 -0.39
C SER A 670 12.72 10.34 -0.88
N SER A 671 12.95 9.18 -0.26
CA SER A 671 12.18 7.94 -0.43
C SER A 671 11.80 7.34 0.93
N GLY A 672 10.84 6.42 0.96
CA GLY A 672 10.17 5.95 2.20
C GLY A 672 10.97 5.01 3.11
N TYR A 673 12.30 4.96 2.99
CA TYR A 673 13.13 3.92 3.60
C TYR A 673 14.09 4.48 4.66
N THR A 674 14.21 3.77 5.77
CA THR A 674 15.09 4.13 6.89
C THR A 674 16.20 3.09 7.08
N CYS A 675 17.39 3.38 6.57
CA CYS A 675 18.59 2.61 6.93
C CYS A 675 19.00 2.90 8.38
N ALA A 676 19.19 1.85 9.19
CA ALA A 676 19.63 1.97 10.57
C ALA A 676 21.15 1.80 10.67
N THR A 677 21.91 2.89 10.60
CA THR A 677 23.37 2.87 10.77
C THR A 677 23.77 2.90 12.24
N THR A 678 24.11 1.76 12.84
CA THR A 678 24.72 1.69 14.18
C THR A 678 26.23 1.55 14.09
N ALA A 679 26.94 2.69 14.01
CA ALA A 679 28.38 2.72 14.25
C ALA A 679 28.65 2.48 15.75
N SER A 680 29.57 1.56 16.06
CA SER A 680 30.04 1.26 17.41
C SER A 680 31.55 1.54 17.49
N ALA A 681 31.98 2.27 18.52
CA ALA A 681 33.33 2.80 18.61
C ALA A 681 34.37 1.73 19.03
N ALA A 682 35.59 1.87 18.52
CA ALA A 682 36.67 0.92 18.77
C ALA A 682 37.59 1.32 19.94
N ALA A 683 38.12 0.27 20.59
CA ALA A 683 39.41 0.22 21.30
C ALA A 683 39.53 0.90 22.69
N PRO A 684 40.54 0.56 23.52
CA PRO A 684 41.66 -0.36 23.26
C PRO A 684 41.94 -1.44 24.34
N SER A 685 42.57 -2.57 23.96
CA SER A 685 43.98 -2.90 24.33
C SER A 685 44.38 -4.39 24.15
N ARG A 686 45.69 -4.59 23.91
CA ARG A 686 46.60 -5.75 24.19
C ARG A 686 45.98 -7.04 24.80
N SER A 687 46.36 -8.28 24.41
CA SER A 687 47.55 -8.78 23.69
C SER A 687 47.44 -10.26 23.22
N SER A 688 48.43 -10.67 22.42
CA SER A 688 49.07 -12.02 22.36
C SER A 688 48.31 -13.28 21.88
N THR A 689 48.88 -13.89 20.83
CA THR A 689 49.07 -15.34 20.54
C THR A 689 47.91 -16.26 20.10
N GLU A 690 48.05 -16.72 18.85
CA GLU A 690 47.74 -18.04 18.27
C GLU A 690 46.29 -18.57 18.06
N LYS A 691 46.03 -18.80 16.75
CA LYS A 691 45.39 -19.98 16.12
C LYS A 691 43.87 -20.20 16.19
N THR A 692 43.29 -20.06 14.99
CA THR A 692 42.23 -20.91 14.38
C THR A 692 40.92 -21.12 15.13
N LEU A 693 39.88 -20.43 14.65
CA LEU A 693 38.59 -21.04 14.31
C LEU A 693 37.87 -20.16 13.27
N THR A 694 37.27 -20.78 12.26
CA THR A 694 36.59 -20.08 11.14
C THR A 694 35.09 -20.34 11.18
N ASP A 695 34.37 -19.49 11.89
CA ASP A 695 32.97 -19.12 11.63
C ASP A 695 32.72 -17.76 12.35
N PRO A 696 31.78 -16.91 11.88
CA PRO A 696 30.42 -17.04 12.41
C PRO A 696 29.32 -16.80 11.39
N SER A 697 28.52 -17.85 11.14
CA SER A 697 27.20 -17.74 10.57
C SER A 697 26.25 -17.07 11.58
N THR A 698 26.13 -15.74 11.55
CA THR A 698 24.94 -15.02 12.07
C THR A 698 24.89 -13.56 11.59
N THR A 699 23.95 -13.24 10.71
CA THR A 699 23.45 -11.87 10.54
C THR A 699 21.96 -11.98 10.18
N LEU A 700 21.07 -11.46 11.03
CA LEU A 700 19.63 -11.69 10.87
C LEU A 700 19.08 -10.91 9.67
N LEU A 701 18.57 -11.64 8.68
CA LEU A 701 17.75 -11.10 7.60
C LEU A 701 16.40 -10.61 8.13
N GLY A 702 16.28 -9.30 8.37
CA GLY A 702 14.99 -8.65 8.58
C GLY A 702 14.15 -8.75 7.31
N ARG A 703 13.07 -9.54 7.35
CA ARG A 703 12.11 -9.64 6.24
C ARG A 703 11.35 -8.32 6.07
N CYS A 704 10.86 -8.07 4.85
CA CYS A 704 9.83 -7.08 4.57
C CYS A 704 8.64 -7.80 3.92
N ALA A 705 7.49 -7.84 4.61
CA ALA A 705 6.25 -8.37 4.04
C ALA A 705 5.66 -7.44 2.97
N SER A 706 4.90 -8.00 2.02
CA SER A 706 4.19 -7.27 0.97
C SER A 706 2.68 -7.39 1.16
N GLN A 707 2.00 -6.26 1.34
CA GLN A 707 0.54 -6.13 1.28
C GLN A 707 0.18 -4.83 0.55
N GLU A 708 -0.92 -4.83 -0.21
CA GLU A 708 -1.38 -3.63 -0.91
C GLU A 708 -1.96 -2.60 0.08
N PRO A 709 -1.44 -1.36 0.16
CA PRO A 709 -1.92 -0.36 1.13
C PRO A 709 -3.38 0.02 0.89
N HIS A 710 -3.88 -0.08 -0.35
CA HIS A 710 -5.29 0.16 -0.66
C HIS A 710 -6.23 -0.90 -0.07
N GLN A 711 -5.85 -2.18 -0.04
CA GLN A 711 -6.68 -3.23 0.56
C GLN A 711 -6.61 -3.18 2.10
N GLN A 712 -5.43 -2.92 2.67
CA GLN A 712 -5.26 -2.72 4.11
C GLN A 712 -6.21 -1.65 4.65
N VAL A 713 -6.26 -0.46 4.03
CA VAL A 713 -7.08 0.64 4.59
C VAL A 713 -8.57 0.32 4.57
N TRP A 714 -9.10 -0.42 3.60
CA TRP A 714 -10.50 -0.88 3.66
C TRP A 714 -10.76 -1.92 4.75
N ILE A 715 -9.78 -2.79 5.05
CA ILE A 715 -9.83 -3.66 6.24
C ILE A 715 -9.84 -2.81 7.51
N GLY A 716 -8.99 -1.79 7.61
CA GLY A 716 -8.96 -0.83 8.72
C GLY A 716 -10.29 -0.10 8.91
N VAL A 717 -10.87 0.46 7.84
CA VAL A 717 -12.20 1.10 7.84
C VAL A 717 -13.27 0.13 8.35
N LEU A 718 -13.32 -1.10 7.82
CA LEU A 718 -14.28 -2.12 8.24
C LEU A 718 -14.11 -2.49 9.73
N LEU A 719 -12.87 -2.63 10.19
CA LEU A 719 -12.58 -2.91 11.60
C LEU A 719 -13.01 -1.75 12.52
N VAL A 720 -12.80 -0.48 12.15
CA VAL A 720 -13.31 0.66 12.96
C VAL A 720 -14.84 0.65 13.03
N LEU A 721 -15.52 0.36 11.92
CA LEU A 721 -16.99 0.28 11.90
C LEU A 721 -17.49 -0.87 12.79
N ILE A 722 -16.88 -2.05 12.70
CA ILE A 722 -17.22 -3.22 13.52
C ILE A 722 -16.89 -2.97 15.00
N GLY A 723 -15.70 -2.48 15.34
CA GLY A 723 -15.27 -2.25 16.71
C GLY A 723 -16.04 -1.11 17.38
N GLY A 724 -16.25 0.00 16.67
CA GLY A 724 -17.08 1.13 17.07
C GLY A 724 -18.54 0.75 17.34
N ALA A 725 -19.13 -0.12 16.51
CA ALA A 725 -20.46 -0.66 16.76
C ALA A 725 -20.48 -1.64 17.94
N THR A 726 -19.54 -2.60 17.95
CA THR A 726 -19.42 -3.65 18.98
C THR A 726 -19.28 -3.04 20.37
N LEU A 727 -18.42 -2.03 20.56
CA LEU A 727 -18.24 -1.42 21.88
C LEU A 727 -19.51 -0.72 22.39
N ASN A 728 -20.35 -0.18 21.48
CA ASN A 728 -21.61 0.46 21.84
C ASN A 728 -22.73 -0.53 22.14
N VAL A 729 -22.73 -1.70 21.51
CA VAL A 729 -23.57 -2.84 21.93
C VAL A 729 -23.17 -3.27 23.34
N GLY A 730 -21.87 -3.37 23.64
CA GLY A 730 -21.36 -3.64 24.98
C GLY A 730 -21.83 -2.63 26.03
N LEU A 731 -21.66 -1.34 25.76
CA LEU A 731 -22.14 -0.25 26.64
C LEU A 731 -23.66 -0.27 26.83
N ASN A 732 -24.44 -0.52 25.78
CA ASN A 732 -25.91 -0.59 25.89
C ASN A 732 -26.38 -1.81 26.68
N ILE A 733 -25.71 -2.96 26.56
CA ILE A 733 -25.94 -4.15 27.39
C ILE A 733 -25.59 -3.87 28.87
N GLN A 734 -24.50 -3.13 29.14
CA GLN A 734 -24.16 -2.69 30.50
C GLN A 734 -25.22 -1.72 31.08
N LYS A 735 -25.70 -0.76 30.27
CA LYS A 735 -26.78 0.18 30.63
C LYS A 735 -28.09 -0.56 30.95
N TYR A 736 -28.47 -1.52 30.11
CA TYR A 736 -29.64 -2.38 30.32
C TYR A 736 -29.50 -3.26 31.58
N ALA A 737 -28.35 -3.90 31.78
CA ALA A 737 -28.07 -4.72 32.96
C ALA A 737 -28.08 -3.92 34.27
N PHE A 738 -27.69 -2.64 34.22
CA PHE A 738 -27.81 -1.72 35.34
C PHE A 738 -29.27 -1.34 35.59
N ARG A 739 -30.02 -0.91 34.55
CA ARG A 739 -31.45 -0.58 34.65
C ARG A 739 -32.26 -1.74 35.21
N LYS A 740 -32.14 -2.96 34.67
CA LYS A 740 -32.85 -4.15 35.17
C LYS A 740 -32.46 -4.52 36.61
N ARG A 741 -31.24 -4.20 37.07
CA ARG A 741 -30.89 -4.33 38.50
C ARG A 741 -31.51 -3.22 39.36
N GLN A 742 -31.67 -1.98 38.86
CA GLN A 742 -32.38 -0.91 39.57
C GLN A 742 -33.88 -1.20 39.65
N GLU A 743 -34.52 -1.59 38.54
CA GLU A 743 -35.91 -2.06 38.49
C GLU A 743 -36.14 -3.22 39.47
N LYS A 744 -35.27 -4.23 39.45
CA LYS A 744 -35.36 -5.35 40.39
C LYS A 744 -35.11 -4.93 41.83
N ALA A 745 -34.14 -4.07 42.11
CA ALA A 745 -33.89 -3.59 43.48
C ALA A 745 -35.07 -2.76 44.01
N ALA A 746 -35.74 -1.97 43.15
CA ALA A 746 -36.96 -1.25 43.50
C ALA A 746 -38.14 -2.22 43.74
N ALA A 747 -38.30 -3.26 42.90
CA ALA A 747 -39.33 -4.29 43.07
C ALA A 747 -39.11 -5.14 44.33
N ASP A 748 -37.87 -5.58 44.58
CA ASP A 748 -37.48 -6.33 45.78
C ASP A 748 -37.66 -5.47 47.04
N ALA A 749 -37.38 -4.15 46.98
CA ALA A 749 -37.64 -3.21 48.07
C ALA A 749 -39.14 -2.95 48.30
N ALA A 750 -39.94 -2.83 47.22
CA ALA A 750 -41.40 -2.70 47.31
C ALA A 750 -42.04 -3.97 47.88
N ALA A 751 -41.56 -5.15 47.47
CA ALA A 751 -41.98 -6.44 48.02
C ALA A 751 -41.59 -6.58 49.50
N ALA A 752 -40.40 -6.12 49.89
CA ALA A 752 -39.98 -6.08 51.29
C ALA A 752 -40.84 -5.11 52.13
N ALA A 753 -41.21 -3.95 51.58
CA ALA A 753 -42.12 -3.00 52.24
C ALA A 753 -43.53 -3.57 52.41
N ALA A 754 -44.08 -4.22 51.37
CA ALA A 754 -45.37 -4.90 51.44
C ALA A 754 -45.36 -6.07 52.44
N ALA A 755 -44.27 -6.86 52.48
CA ALA A 755 -44.09 -7.92 53.46
C ALA A 755 -43.96 -7.38 54.90
N ALA A 756 -43.35 -6.20 55.09
CA ALA A 756 -43.30 -5.53 56.38
C ALA A 756 -44.69 -5.03 56.81
N GLN A 757 -45.47 -4.42 55.91
CA GLN A 757 -46.85 -4.00 56.18
C GLN A 757 -47.75 -5.21 56.56
N ALA A 758 -47.67 -6.30 55.81
CA ALA A 758 -48.41 -7.54 56.11
C ALA A 758 -48.06 -8.13 57.48
N LYS A 759 -46.83 -7.92 57.98
CA LYS A 759 -46.37 -8.42 59.29
C LYS A 759 -46.79 -7.54 60.48
N HIS A 760 -47.31 -6.33 60.22
CA HIS A 760 -47.74 -5.38 61.25
C HIS A 760 -49.26 -5.15 61.33
N GLY A 761 -50.06 -5.91 60.56
CA GLY A 761 -51.52 -5.96 60.74
C GLY A 761 -52.28 -4.69 60.35
N LEU A 762 -51.66 -3.80 59.56
CA LEU A 762 -52.30 -2.61 59.03
C LEU A 762 -53.07 -2.94 57.76
N SER A 763 -54.33 -2.49 57.67
CA SER A 763 -55.13 -2.61 56.45
C SER A 763 -54.53 -1.79 55.31
N PRO A 764 -54.74 -2.19 54.04
CA PRO A 764 -54.25 -1.42 52.90
C PRO A 764 -55.05 -0.11 52.77
N THR A 765 -54.52 0.96 53.36
CA THR A 765 -54.77 2.32 52.89
C THR A 765 -54.37 2.37 51.41
N GLN A 766 -55.27 2.82 50.53
CA GLN A 766 -54.98 2.90 49.10
C GLN A 766 -53.68 3.69 48.86
N PRO A 767 -52.73 3.18 48.05
CA PRO A 767 -51.75 4.06 47.43
C PRO A 767 -52.51 4.99 46.48
N SER A 768 -52.61 6.27 46.86
CA SER A 768 -53.12 7.31 45.98
C SER A 768 -52.26 7.42 44.72
N ASP A 769 -52.87 7.87 43.62
CA ASP A 769 -52.33 7.77 42.26
C ASP A 769 -50.92 8.34 42.05
N VAL A 770 -49.90 7.49 42.18
CA VAL A 770 -48.54 7.77 41.69
C VAL A 770 -48.41 7.22 40.27
N PHE A 771 -49.10 7.87 39.33
CA PHE A 771 -48.94 7.62 37.89
C PHE A 771 -47.54 8.05 37.43
N PHE A 772 -46.61 7.10 37.38
CA PHE A 772 -45.39 7.25 36.56
C PHE A 772 -45.75 7.09 35.07
N TYR A 773 -46.20 8.19 34.45
CA TYR A 773 -46.07 8.39 33.01
C TYR A 773 -44.92 9.39 32.78
N SER A 774 -43.83 8.98 32.12
CA SER A 774 -43.75 8.80 30.67
C SER A 774 -43.88 10.15 29.95
N SER A 775 -42.73 10.75 29.64
CA SER A 775 -42.65 12.06 29.00
C SER A 775 -42.97 11.99 27.49
N GLY A 776 -43.58 13.08 27.01
CA GLY A 776 -43.67 13.40 25.59
C GLY A 776 -45.00 13.05 24.90
N ALA A 777 -45.99 13.93 25.05
CA ALA A 777 -46.85 14.38 23.95
C ALA A 777 -47.51 15.75 24.26
N LEU A 778 -47.71 16.56 23.20
CA LEU A 778 -48.67 17.69 23.08
C LEU A 778 -48.37 19.04 23.78
N HIS A 779 -47.51 19.84 23.13
CA HIS A 779 -47.87 21.24 22.88
C HIS A 779 -47.55 21.68 21.44
N THR A 780 -48.54 21.56 20.56
CA THR A 780 -48.67 22.30 19.30
C THR A 780 -50.11 22.81 19.18
N ALA A 781 -50.31 23.90 18.42
CA ALA A 781 -51.58 24.58 18.15
C ALA A 781 -52.33 25.20 19.36
N ARG A 782 -52.42 26.52 19.35
CA ARG A 782 -53.45 27.32 20.06
C ARG A 782 -54.30 28.02 18.98
N LYS A 783 -55.59 28.25 19.25
CA LYS A 783 -56.71 28.51 18.30
C LYS A 783 -57.26 27.18 17.71
N THR A 784 -58.57 26.94 17.66
CA THR A 784 -59.74 27.79 18.00
C THR A 784 -60.87 26.94 18.58
N ALA A 785 -61.81 27.54 19.32
CA ALA A 785 -62.92 26.83 19.99
C ALA A 785 -64.20 26.79 19.14
N VAL A 786 -65.09 25.82 19.39
CA VAL A 786 -66.56 25.96 19.43
C VAL A 786 -67.25 24.70 20.02
N ALA A 787 -68.43 24.95 20.60
CA ALA A 787 -69.50 24.13 21.17
C ALA A 787 -69.96 22.86 20.36
N THR A 788 -70.79 21.88 20.82
CA THR A 788 -71.40 21.50 22.13
C THR A 788 -72.15 20.14 22.05
N THR A 789 -72.36 19.47 23.20
CA THR A 789 -73.51 18.56 23.57
C THR A 789 -73.66 17.12 22.95
N PRO A 790 -74.43 16.19 23.61
CA PRO A 790 -74.42 14.71 23.41
C PRO A 790 -75.87 14.16 23.07
N PRO A 791 -76.41 12.94 23.43
CA PRO A 791 -75.89 11.73 24.14
C PRO A 791 -76.19 10.30 23.48
N PRO A 792 -76.97 9.29 24.01
CA PRO A 792 -76.51 7.86 24.14
C PRO A 792 -77.57 6.75 23.72
N PRO A 793 -77.65 5.49 24.27
CA PRO A 793 -76.67 4.41 24.53
C PRO A 793 -76.84 3.02 23.77
N PRO A 794 -77.34 1.84 24.28
CA PRO A 794 -76.63 0.52 24.20
C PRO A 794 -77.52 -0.74 23.80
N PRO A 795 -77.28 -2.05 24.19
CA PRO A 795 -76.01 -2.81 24.42
C PRO A 795 -75.61 -4.18 23.70
N PRO A 796 -76.39 -5.31 23.56
CA PRO A 796 -76.06 -6.52 24.37
C PRO A 796 -76.04 -7.98 23.76
N PHE A 797 -75.34 -8.89 24.49
CA PHE A 797 -75.63 -10.32 24.85
C PHE A 797 -75.28 -11.59 23.99
N VAL A 798 -74.89 -12.69 24.71
CA VAL A 798 -74.75 -14.16 24.40
C VAL A 798 -73.74 -14.58 23.29
N VAL A 799 -73.09 -15.76 23.14
CA VAL A 799 -73.07 -17.19 23.64
C VAL A 799 -71.56 -17.64 23.66
N ASP A 800 -70.93 -18.55 24.44
CA ASP A 800 -71.21 -19.68 25.38
C ASP A 800 -70.94 -21.13 24.83
N THR A 801 -70.79 -22.15 25.71
CA THR A 801 -70.59 -23.64 25.53
C THR A 801 -69.18 -24.29 25.41
N ASN A 802 -68.74 -24.88 26.53
CA ASN A 802 -68.16 -26.23 26.79
C ASN A 802 -67.34 -27.05 25.76
N ASP A 803 -66.19 -27.59 26.21
CA ASP A 803 -66.03 -28.98 26.75
C ASP A 803 -64.75 -29.01 27.66
N ALA A 804 -64.07 -30.05 28.18
CA ALA A 804 -64.09 -31.53 28.05
C ALA A 804 -63.50 -32.26 29.30
N ALA A 805 -63.42 -33.60 29.28
CA ALA A 805 -62.87 -34.48 30.33
C ALA A 805 -62.13 -35.72 29.71
N THR A 806 -61.49 -36.69 30.40
CA THR A 806 -61.59 -37.17 31.81
C THR A 806 -60.26 -37.83 32.31
N ARG A 807 -60.26 -38.33 33.55
CA ARG A 807 -59.20 -39.04 34.31
C ARG A 807 -58.65 -40.33 33.66
N ASN A 808 -57.43 -40.73 34.06
CA ASN A 808 -57.14 -42.12 34.49
C ASN A 808 -55.92 -42.24 35.45
N CYS A 809 -55.31 -43.43 35.59
CA CYS A 809 -54.74 -43.96 36.85
C CYS A 809 -53.51 -44.90 36.69
N PHE A 810 -52.95 -45.36 37.83
CA PHE A 810 -51.73 -46.20 38.02
C PHE A 810 -50.41 -45.45 37.73
N GLY A 811 -49.22 -45.87 38.21
CA GLY A 811 -48.81 -46.97 39.10
C GLY A 811 -47.29 -46.88 39.44
N ASP A 812 -46.77 -47.72 40.35
CA ASP A 812 -45.39 -47.69 40.89
C ASP A 812 -44.30 -48.40 40.03
N ASP A 813 -43.12 -48.64 40.64
CA ASP A 813 -41.96 -49.50 40.25
C ASP A 813 -40.74 -48.80 39.54
N ILE A 814 -39.44 -49.07 39.83
CA ILE A 814 -38.78 -49.98 40.81
C ILE A 814 -37.28 -49.63 41.06
N PHE A 815 -36.77 -49.79 42.32
CA PHE A 815 -35.45 -50.32 42.82
C PHE A 815 -34.07 -49.98 42.13
N GLU A 816 -32.84 -49.99 42.74
CA GLU A 816 -32.30 -50.32 44.09
C GLU A 816 -30.84 -49.77 44.35
N MET A 817 -30.43 -49.64 45.63
CA MET A 817 -29.06 -49.83 46.26
C MET A 817 -27.75 -49.12 45.74
N THR A 818 -26.62 -49.01 46.46
CA THR A 818 -26.11 -49.55 47.77
C THR A 818 -25.07 -48.63 48.49
N ASP A 819 -25.00 -48.69 49.85
CA ASP A 819 -23.84 -48.74 50.80
C ASP A 819 -22.47 -47.97 50.64
N CYS A 820 -21.61 -47.70 51.65
CA CYS A 820 -21.69 -47.71 53.15
C CYS A 820 -20.56 -46.86 53.86
N ASN A 821 -20.49 -46.94 55.20
CA ASN A 821 -19.72 -46.21 56.25
C ASN A 821 -18.16 -46.21 56.24
N ALA A 822 -17.54 -45.17 56.88
CA ALA A 822 -16.25 -45.21 57.65
C ALA A 822 -16.08 -44.02 58.66
N ARG A 823 -15.06 -44.00 59.56
CA ARG A 823 -14.89 -43.00 60.68
C ARG A 823 -13.43 -42.53 61.00
N GLY A 824 -13.24 -41.27 61.47
CA GLY A 824 -12.03 -40.66 62.11
C GLY A 824 -12.18 -39.11 62.31
N SER A 825 -11.58 -38.29 63.22
CA SER A 825 -10.54 -38.35 64.29
C SER A 825 -9.08 -37.95 63.88
N THR A 826 -8.18 -37.25 64.64
CA THR A 826 -8.06 -36.97 66.11
C THR A 826 -7.18 -35.72 66.53
N ARG A 827 -7.66 -34.84 67.45
CA ARG A 827 -6.98 -33.97 68.51
C ARG A 827 -5.70 -33.05 68.30
N ARG A 828 -5.88 -31.73 68.63
CA ARG A 828 -5.08 -30.81 69.56
C ARG A 828 -3.58 -30.42 69.26
N PRO A 829 -2.90 -29.48 70.00
CA PRO A 829 -3.33 -28.37 70.92
C PRO A 829 -2.58 -26.97 70.88
N LEU A 830 -3.27 -25.87 71.31
CA LEU A 830 -2.77 -24.65 72.05
C LEU A 830 -1.74 -23.68 71.36
N SER A 831 -1.32 -22.47 71.87
CA SER A 831 -2.00 -21.32 72.55
C SER A 831 -1.02 -20.10 72.82
N THR A 832 -1.46 -19.04 73.54
CA THR A 832 -0.71 -17.86 74.13
C THR A 832 -0.39 -16.67 73.18
N LEU A 833 -0.13 -15.39 73.58
CA LEU A 833 -0.25 -14.60 74.85
C LEU A 833 -0.32 -13.05 74.61
N GLY A 834 -0.89 -12.27 75.55
CA GLY A 834 -0.60 -10.82 75.86
C GLY A 834 -1.13 -9.69 74.92
N THR A 835 -1.49 -8.47 75.38
CA THR A 835 -1.76 -7.90 76.74
C THR A 835 -2.54 -6.55 76.64
N ASN A 836 -3.14 -6.06 77.75
CA ASN A 836 -3.62 -4.67 78.03
C ASN A 836 -4.86 -4.09 77.26
N THR A 837 -5.74 -3.24 77.83
CA THR A 837 -6.26 -3.04 79.22
C THR A 837 -7.62 -2.28 79.19
N ARG A 838 -8.37 -2.19 80.31
CA ARG A 838 -9.67 -1.47 80.45
C ARG A 838 -9.72 -0.54 81.68
N ARG A 839 -10.58 0.50 81.70
CA ARG A 839 -11.50 0.86 82.82
C ARG A 839 -12.54 1.96 82.46
N PRO A 840 -13.67 2.14 83.20
CA PRO A 840 -14.79 3.00 82.77
C PRO A 840 -15.38 3.99 83.81
N SER A 841 -16.28 4.87 83.32
CA SER A 841 -17.53 5.40 83.92
C SER A 841 -17.59 6.14 85.28
N LEU A 842 -18.26 7.31 85.30
CA LEU A 842 -19.24 7.69 86.34
C LEU A 842 -20.33 8.67 85.80
N SER A 843 -21.39 8.90 86.58
CA SER A 843 -22.77 9.27 86.16
C SER A 843 -23.13 10.76 86.09
N ILE A 844 -24.03 11.13 85.15
CA ILE A 844 -24.96 12.30 85.21
C ILE A 844 -26.35 11.88 84.65
N MET A 845 -27.41 12.60 85.04
CA MET A 845 -28.85 12.34 84.72
C MET A 845 -29.28 12.62 83.25
N PRO A 846 -30.47 12.15 82.81
CA PRO A 846 -30.73 11.86 81.40
C PRO A 846 -31.22 13.04 80.54
N PRO A 847 -30.59 13.31 79.39
CA PRO A 847 -31.13 14.17 78.34
C PRO A 847 -32.24 13.46 77.54
N GLN A 848 -33.16 14.25 76.98
CA GLN A 848 -34.25 13.78 76.12
C GLN A 848 -33.71 13.02 74.90
N GLN A 849 -34.17 11.79 74.69
CA GLN A 849 -33.80 11.03 73.48
C GLN A 849 -34.51 11.61 72.26
N ILE A 850 -33.73 12.40 71.52
CA ILE A 850 -33.88 12.72 70.10
C ILE A 850 -34.62 11.59 69.38
N MET A 851 -35.70 11.91 68.68
CA MET A 851 -36.32 10.98 67.73
C MET A 851 -35.24 10.54 66.74
N GLN A 852 -34.78 9.29 66.86
CA GLN A 852 -33.94 8.72 65.82
C GLN A 852 -34.76 8.76 64.53
N PRO A 853 -34.26 9.35 63.43
CA PRO A 853 -34.88 9.12 62.14
C PRO A 853 -34.89 7.61 61.95
N VAL A 854 -36.08 7.04 61.68
CA VAL A 854 -36.21 5.60 61.46
C VAL A 854 -35.18 5.22 60.42
N SER A 855 -34.21 4.40 60.83
CA SER A 855 -33.14 3.94 59.96
C SER A 855 -33.74 2.98 58.94
N THR A 856 -34.29 3.56 57.87
CA THR A 856 -34.54 2.87 56.61
C THR A 856 -33.27 2.07 56.33
N PRO A 857 -33.33 0.73 56.28
CA PRO A 857 -32.12 -0.06 56.07
C PRO A 857 -31.50 0.45 54.78
N ALA A 858 -30.26 0.94 54.86
CA ALA A 858 -29.58 1.53 53.71
C ALA A 858 -29.68 0.54 52.54
N PRO A 859 -30.16 0.96 51.36
CA PRO A 859 -30.50 0.04 50.28
C PRO A 859 -29.31 -0.87 50.03
N PRO A 860 -29.50 -2.20 50.15
CA PRO A 860 -28.43 -3.12 50.55
C PRO A 860 -27.25 -2.98 49.62
N GLN A 861 -26.13 -2.43 50.15
CA GLN A 861 -25.03 -1.89 49.34
C GLN A 861 -24.67 -2.85 48.21
N SER A 862 -25.15 -2.53 47.01
CA SER A 862 -25.26 -3.53 45.97
C SER A 862 -23.86 -3.94 45.55
N LYS A 863 -23.52 -5.22 45.71
CA LYS A 863 -22.23 -5.78 45.26
C LYS A 863 -21.93 -5.22 43.88
N THR A 864 -20.74 -4.63 43.74
CA THR A 864 -20.38 -3.72 42.65
C THR A 864 -20.78 -4.26 41.27
N PRO A 865 -21.17 -3.40 40.31
CA PRO A 865 -21.94 -3.80 39.12
C PRO A 865 -21.27 -4.86 38.25
N PHE A 866 -19.93 -4.96 38.35
CA PHE A 866 -19.03 -6.02 37.84
C PHE A 866 -19.45 -7.48 38.15
N SER A 867 -20.52 -7.69 38.91
CA SER A 867 -21.01 -8.99 39.41
C SER A 867 -22.30 -9.51 38.74
N SER A 868 -22.83 -8.84 37.71
CA SER A 868 -23.98 -9.36 36.93
C SER A 868 -23.49 -10.09 35.68
N PRO A 869 -23.93 -11.34 35.39
CA PRO A 869 -23.55 -12.05 34.17
C PRO A 869 -23.81 -11.22 32.90
N VAL A 870 -24.96 -10.55 32.81
CA VAL A 870 -25.31 -9.67 31.67
C VAL A 870 -24.38 -8.47 31.57
N TRP A 871 -23.98 -7.87 32.70
CA TRP A 871 -23.05 -6.75 32.71
C TRP A 871 -21.62 -7.20 32.35
N ILE A 872 -21.21 -8.40 32.77
CA ILE A 872 -19.92 -9.01 32.41
C ILE A 872 -19.88 -9.31 30.90
N VAL A 873 -20.96 -9.85 30.32
CA VAL A 873 -21.10 -10.02 28.86
C VAL A 873 -20.96 -8.67 28.15
N GLY A 874 -21.64 -7.62 28.64
CA GLY A 874 -21.47 -6.26 28.11
C GLY A 874 -20.04 -5.72 28.23
N LEU A 875 -19.32 -6.02 29.32
CA LEU A 875 -17.90 -5.66 29.48
C LEU A 875 -17.00 -6.41 28.49
N VAL A 876 -17.20 -7.72 28.31
CA VAL A 876 -16.42 -8.53 27.35
C VAL A 876 -16.63 -8.00 25.93
N ILE A 877 -17.88 -7.72 25.54
CA ILE A 877 -18.21 -7.12 24.24
C ILE A 877 -17.56 -5.72 24.10
N PHE A 878 -17.60 -4.89 25.15
CA PHE A 878 -16.92 -3.58 25.15
C PHE A 878 -15.40 -3.72 24.96
N ILE A 879 -14.74 -4.63 25.67
CA ILE A 879 -13.30 -4.89 25.54
C ILE A 879 -12.97 -5.38 24.13
N LEU A 880 -13.73 -6.34 23.59
CA LEU A 880 -13.55 -6.84 22.21
C LEU A 880 -13.67 -5.73 21.17
N GLY A 881 -14.65 -4.83 21.28
CA GLY A 881 -14.78 -3.68 20.37
C GLY A 881 -13.59 -2.72 20.43
N ASN A 882 -12.99 -2.51 21.61
CA ASN A 882 -11.77 -1.71 21.76
C ASN A 882 -10.52 -2.44 21.22
N VAL A 883 -10.42 -3.76 21.36
CA VAL A 883 -9.34 -4.57 20.75
C VAL A 883 -9.41 -4.52 19.22
N VAL A 884 -10.61 -4.62 18.65
CA VAL A 884 -10.83 -4.48 17.20
C VAL A 884 -10.42 -3.07 16.70
N ASN A 885 -10.76 -2.01 17.44
CA ASN A 885 -10.32 -0.65 17.11
C ASN A 885 -8.79 -0.47 17.23
N PHE A 886 -8.15 -1.11 18.21
CA PHE A 886 -6.68 -1.10 18.36
C PHE A 886 -6.00 -1.80 17.17
N ILE A 887 -6.53 -2.94 16.72
CA ILE A 887 -6.04 -3.65 15.53
C ILE A 887 -6.27 -2.79 14.27
N ALA A 888 -7.36 -2.03 14.17
CA ALA A 888 -7.64 -1.18 13.02
C ALA A 888 -6.56 -0.12 12.75
N LEU A 889 -5.84 0.36 13.78
CA LEU A 889 -4.73 1.32 13.65
C LEU A 889 -3.51 0.75 12.90
N GLN A 890 -3.36 -0.58 12.86
CA GLN A 890 -2.36 -1.26 12.03
C GLN A 890 -2.67 -1.12 10.54
N PHE A 891 -3.96 -1.03 10.19
CA PHE A 891 -4.43 -1.10 8.81
C PHE A 891 -4.84 0.26 8.22
N ALA A 892 -5.07 1.30 9.04
CA ALA A 892 -5.51 2.62 8.58
C ALA A 892 -4.73 3.82 9.17
N PRO A 893 -4.67 4.96 8.46
CA PRO A 893 -4.25 6.27 8.99
C PRO A 893 -5.04 6.64 10.25
N GLN A 894 -4.40 7.14 11.31
CA GLN A 894 -5.13 7.52 12.54
C GLN A 894 -6.05 8.72 12.30
N SER A 895 -5.62 9.64 11.42
CA SER A 895 -6.43 10.74 10.89
C SER A 895 -7.71 10.28 10.17
N LEU A 896 -7.76 9.05 9.65
CA LEU A 896 -8.98 8.42 9.10
C LEU A 896 -9.78 7.67 10.18
N VAL A 897 -9.11 7.00 11.11
CA VAL A 897 -9.75 6.21 12.19
C VAL A 897 -10.56 7.10 13.14
N ALA A 898 -10.05 8.26 13.57
CA ALA A 898 -10.74 9.10 14.56
C ALA A 898 -12.08 9.69 14.05
N PRO A 899 -12.20 10.24 12.82
CA PRO A 899 -13.48 10.63 12.21
C PRO A 899 -14.48 9.46 12.08
N LEU A 900 -14.02 8.27 11.68
CA LEU A 900 -14.88 7.08 11.60
C LEU A 900 -15.39 6.62 12.97
N GLY A 901 -14.68 6.99 14.04
CA GLY A 901 -15.16 6.88 15.42
C GLY A 901 -16.55 7.48 15.66
N ALA A 902 -17.04 8.42 14.85
CA ALA A 902 -18.41 8.96 14.97
C ALA A 902 -19.51 7.90 14.77
N VAL A 903 -19.24 6.79 14.08
CA VAL A 903 -20.21 5.69 13.89
C VAL A 903 -20.53 4.96 15.21
N SER A 904 -19.69 5.13 16.24
CA SER A 904 -19.99 4.76 17.63
C SER A 904 -21.29 5.42 18.13
N LEU A 905 -21.44 6.72 17.87
CA LEU A 905 -22.60 7.54 18.27
C LEU A 905 -23.85 7.15 17.47
N VAL A 906 -23.69 6.90 16.16
CA VAL A 906 -24.77 6.38 15.30
C VAL A 906 -25.29 5.04 15.82
N THR A 907 -24.38 4.11 16.16
CA THR A 907 -24.77 2.80 16.70
C THR A 907 -25.52 2.94 18.02
N ASN A 908 -25.09 3.84 18.91
CA ASN A 908 -25.78 4.09 20.17
C ASN A 908 -27.24 4.56 19.95
N VAL A 909 -27.48 5.45 18.97
CA VAL A 909 -28.83 5.93 18.64
C VAL A 909 -29.72 4.83 18.02
N ILE A 910 -29.15 3.83 17.36
CA ILE A 910 -29.89 2.69 16.76
C ILE A 910 -30.16 1.59 17.80
N ILE A 911 -29.21 1.31 18.70
CA ILE A 911 -29.30 0.21 19.67
C ILE A 911 -30.06 0.62 20.95
N ALA A 912 -30.01 1.88 21.38
CA ALA A 912 -30.72 2.33 22.58
C ALA A 912 -32.26 2.25 22.49
N PRO A 913 -32.91 2.46 21.33
CA PRO A 913 -34.33 2.12 21.15
C PRO A 913 -34.64 0.64 21.39
N LEU A 914 -33.75 -0.27 20.98
CA LEU A 914 -33.96 -1.72 21.03
C LEU A 914 -33.65 -2.36 22.40
N LEU A 915 -32.70 -1.81 23.15
CA LEU A 915 -32.26 -2.33 24.46
C LEU A 915 -32.61 -1.42 25.64
N ASN A 916 -33.05 -0.19 25.40
CA ASN A 916 -33.18 0.85 26.40
C ASN A 916 -34.47 1.71 26.25
N ASP A 917 -35.43 1.31 25.39
CA ASP A 917 -36.74 1.96 25.19
C ASP A 917 -36.69 3.46 24.80
N GLU A 918 -35.59 3.91 24.18
CA GLU A 918 -35.41 5.32 23.82
C GLU A 918 -36.14 5.70 22.52
N LYS A 919 -36.98 6.73 22.55
CA LYS A 919 -37.70 7.25 21.37
C LYS A 919 -36.74 7.94 20.39
N ILE A 920 -36.79 7.60 19.10
CA ILE A 920 -36.01 8.27 18.04
C ILE A 920 -36.74 9.55 17.57
N SER A 921 -36.00 10.64 17.39
CA SER A 921 -36.47 11.91 16.83
C SER A 921 -36.01 12.11 15.37
N LEU A 922 -36.72 12.95 14.61
CA LEU A 922 -36.32 13.32 13.24
C LEU A 922 -34.96 14.05 13.18
N PHE A 923 -34.56 14.74 14.26
CA PHE A 923 -33.23 15.37 14.35
C PHE A 923 -32.13 14.32 14.53
N ASP A 924 -32.45 13.16 15.11
CA ASP A 924 -31.52 12.06 15.31
C ASP A 924 -31.21 11.40 13.97
N VAL A 925 -32.24 11.18 13.15
CA VAL A 925 -32.11 10.70 11.76
C VAL A 925 -31.28 11.68 10.94
N GLY A 926 -31.52 12.99 11.05
CA GLY A 926 -30.69 14.02 10.41
C GLY A 926 -29.22 13.98 10.86
N GLY A 927 -28.97 13.81 12.16
CA GLY A 927 -27.61 13.65 12.71
C GLY A 927 -26.90 12.40 12.21
N ILE A 928 -27.61 11.27 12.12
CA ILE A 928 -27.09 10.01 11.56
C ILE A 928 -26.73 10.18 10.08
N VAL A 929 -27.62 10.77 9.27
CA VAL A 929 -27.38 10.97 7.83
C VAL A 929 -26.16 11.86 7.59
N LEU A 930 -25.99 12.94 8.37
CA LEU A 930 -24.79 13.77 8.28
C LEU A 930 -23.53 13.00 8.69
N ILE A 931 -23.53 12.24 9.79
CA ILE A 931 -22.36 11.45 10.18
C ILE A 931 -21.98 10.44 9.09
N ILE A 932 -22.95 9.70 8.53
CA ILE A 932 -22.68 8.70 7.48
C ILE A 932 -22.14 9.38 6.21
N ALA A 933 -22.75 10.49 5.77
CA ALA A 933 -22.29 11.24 4.60
C ALA A 933 -20.88 11.82 4.81
N GLY A 934 -20.61 12.40 5.98
CA GLY A 934 -19.30 12.94 6.33
C GLY A 934 -18.22 11.85 6.41
N CYS A 935 -18.52 10.70 7.01
CA CYS A 935 -17.63 9.53 7.03
C CYS A 935 -17.31 9.04 5.61
N ALA A 936 -18.29 8.98 4.71
CA ALA A 936 -18.07 8.60 3.32
C ALA A 936 -17.15 9.60 2.59
N VAL A 937 -17.37 10.91 2.77
CA VAL A 937 -16.49 11.96 2.21
C VAL A 937 -15.07 11.84 2.77
N VAL A 938 -14.91 11.64 4.08
CA VAL A 938 -13.58 11.43 4.69
C VAL A 938 -12.88 10.23 4.07
N VAL A 939 -13.52 9.06 3.98
CA VAL A 939 -12.92 7.83 3.40
C VAL A 939 -12.53 8.01 1.92
N VAL A 940 -13.35 8.70 1.13
CA VAL A 940 -13.06 8.91 -0.31
C VAL A 940 -11.85 9.84 -0.52
N PHE A 941 -11.62 10.81 0.37
CA PHE A 941 -10.58 11.83 0.20
C PHE A 941 -9.36 11.69 1.12
N SER A 942 -9.31 10.69 2.01
CA SER A 942 -8.26 10.50 3.04
C SER A 942 -6.89 10.02 2.53
N GLY A 943 -6.54 10.23 1.25
CA GLY A 943 -5.21 9.99 0.69
C GLY A 943 -4.55 8.66 1.11
N ILE A 944 -5.14 7.55 0.66
CA ILE A 944 -4.90 6.18 1.13
C ILE A 944 -3.43 5.72 1.00
N VAL A 945 -2.63 5.99 2.04
CA VAL A 945 -1.28 5.44 2.24
C VAL A 945 -1.12 5.10 3.73
N GLN A 946 -0.91 3.82 4.03
CA GLN A 946 -0.47 3.33 5.33
C GLN A 946 1.00 2.89 5.19
N GLN A 947 1.79 3.02 6.26
CA GLN A 947 3.18 2.57 6.33
C GLN A 947 3.42 1.79 7.62
N ASP A 948 4.23 0.73 7.52
CA ASP A 948 4.66 -0.09 8.66
C ASP A 948 5.94 0.47 9.29
N TYR A 949 5.88 0.82 10.58
CA TYR A 949 6.92 1.57 11.28
C TYR A 949 7.73 0.71 12.27
N ARG A 950 9.00 0.44 11.96
CA ARG A 950 9.97 -0.14 12.93
C ARG A 950 10.39 0.88 13.99
N LEU A 951 10.96 0.41 15.10
CA LEU A 951 11.32 1.26 16.25
C LEU A 951 12.31 2.39 15.90
N CYS A 952 13.26 2.14 15.00
CA CYS A 952 14.20 3.16 14.51
C CYS A 952 13.49 4.35 13.85
N VAL A 953 12.44 4.07 13.05
CA VAL A 953 11.63 5.09 12.36
C VAL A 953 10.84 5.92 13.35
N LEU A 954 10.15 5.26 14.29
CA LEU A 954 9.37 5.94 15.32
C LEU A 954 10.25 6.86 16.19
N ILE A 955 11.49 6.47 16.47
CA ILE A 955 12.45 7.32 17.20
C ILE A 955 12.92 8.52 16.35
N GLN A 956 13.07 8.38 15.03
CA GLN A 956 13.38 9.51 14.15
C GLN A 956 12.19 10.48 14.02
N LEU A 957 10.98 9.97 13.80
CA LEU A 957 9.74 10.74 13.77
C LEU A 957 9.48 11.46 15.10
N LEU A 958 9.81 10.84 16.24
CA LEU A 958 9.66 11.43 17.57
C LEU A 958 10.67 12.56 17.83
N LYS A 959 11.82 12.54 17.15
CA LYS A 959 12.85 13.59 17.19
C LYS A 959 12.64 14.71 16.16
N ALA A 960 11.73 14.53 15.19
CA ALA A 960 11.46 15.52 14.17
C ALA A 960 10.95 16.83 14.79
N LYS A 961 11.45 17.98 14.31
CA LYS A 961 11.12 19.32 14.85
C LYS A 961 9.58 19.55 14.96
N PRO A 962 8.74 19.20 13.96
CA PRO A 962 7.29 19.37 14.05
C PRO A 962 6.66 18.53 15.18
N THR A 963 7.05 17.27 15.31
CA THR A 963 6.57 16.36 16.37
C THR A 963 6.90 16.88 17.77
N VAL A 964 8.15 17.31 17.98
CA VAL A 964 8.59 17.83 19.29
C VAL A 964 7.79 19.08 19.66
N ILE A 965 7.58 20.00 18.71
CA ILE A 965 6.75 21.19 18.91
C ILE A 965 5.30 20.79 19.25
N TYR A 966 4.69 19.88 18.49
CA TYR A 966 3.33 19.40 18.70
C TYR A 966 3.13 18.72 20.07
N LEU A 967 4.04 17.84 20.48
CA LEU A 967 3.99 17.17 21.79
C LEU A 967 4.22 18.16 22.94
N CYS A 968 5.13 19.13 22.79
CA CYS A 968 5.30 20.20 23.76
C CYS A 968 4.04 21.08 23.88
N LEU A 969 3.37 21.41 22.77
CA LEU A 969 2.11 22.15 22.76
C LEU A 969 0.97 21.36 23.42
N ILE A 970 0.83 20.07 23.14
CA ILE A 970 -0.16 19.21 23.82
C ILE A 970 0.14 19.10 25.32
N PHE A 971 1.39 18.90 25.73
CA PHE A 971 1.75 18.82 27.14
C PHE A 971 1.49 20.16 27.87
N ALA A 972 1.83 21.29 27.24
CA ALA A 972 1.53 22.61 27.77
C ALA A 972 0.01 22.87 27.87
N LEU A 973 -0.78 22.43 26.90
CA LEU A 973 -2.23 22.54 26.91
C LEU A 973 -2.88 21.64 27.99
N ILE A 974 -2.43 20.39 28.12
CA ILE A 974 -2.80 19.47 29.20
C ILE A 974 -2.51 20.10 30.56
N LEU A 975 -1.31 20.66 30.75
CA LEU A 975 -0.89 21.30 31.99
C LEU A 975 -1.72 22.57 32.29
N ALA A 976 -1.99 23.40 31.29
CA ALA A 976 -2.82 24.59 31.43
C ALA A 976 -4.27 24.26 31.81
N ILE A 977 -4.87 23.23 31.18
CA ILE A 977 -6.21 22.73 31.50
C ILE A 977 -6.25 22.11 32.90
N TYR A 978 -5.22 21.34 33.28
CA TYR A 978 -5.11 20.78 34.63
C TYR A 978 -4.96 21.85 35.72
N ILE A 979 -4.14 22.88 35.49
CA ILE A 979 -4.02 24.04 36.38
C ILE A 979 -5.35 24.78 36.47
N PHE A 980 -6.04 25.02 35.35
CA PHE A 980 -7.37 25.64 35.33
C PHE A 980 -8.39 24.85 36.15
N LEU A 981 -8.49 23.52 35.97
CA LEU A 981 -9.35 22.65 36.77
C LEU A 981 -9.02 22.78 38.27
N TRP A 982 -7.74 22.64 38.62
CA TRP A 982 -7.28 22.72 40.02
C TRP A 982 -7.59 24.08 40.66
N THR A 983 -7.29 25.18 39.97
CA THR A 983 -7.54 26.55 40.45
C THR A 983 -9.04 26.84 40.60
N VAL A 984 -9.88 26.39 39.67
CA VAL A 984 -11.33 26.65 39.75
C VAL A 984 -12.00 25.74 40.80
N GLU A 985 -11.67 24.44 40.87
CA GLU A 985 -12.16 23.56 41.94
C GLU A 985 -11.69 24.05 43.33
N ARG A 986 -10.45 24.56 43.47
CA ARG A 986 -10.00 25.17 44.73
C ARG A 986 -10.68 26.51 45.02
N GLY A 987 -10.87 27.38 44.03
CA GLY A 987 -11.60 28.63 44.24
C GLY A 987 -13.04 28.42 44.70
N VAL A 988 -13.73 27.41 44.16
CA VAL A 988 -15.05 26.97 44.64
C VAL A 988 -14.97 26.38 46.05
N THR A 989 -13.95 25.57 46.35
CA THR A 989 -13.75 25.01 47.70
C THR A 989 -13.55 26.13 48.74
N HIS A 990 -12.70 27.12 48.45
CA HIS A 990 -12.47 28.25 49.35
C HIS A 990 -13.73 29.11 49.53
N TYR A 991 -14.46 29.39 48.43
CA TYR A 991 -15.76 30.11 48.49
C TYR A 991 -16.78 29.40 49.39
N LEU A 992 -16.93 28.08 49.24
CA LEU A 992 -17.83 27.28 50.06
C LEU A 992 -17.41 27.26 51.53
N LEU A 993 -16.12 27.10 51.84
CA LEU A 993 -15.61 27.13 53.21
C LEU A 993 -15.79 28.51 53.88
N GLU A 994 -15.60 29.59 53.13
CA GLU A 994 -15.80 30.97 53.60
C GLU A 994 -17.28 31.24 53.92
N HIS A 995 -18.21 30.89 53.02
CA HIS A 995 -19.64 31.08 53.24
C HIS A 995 -20.20 30.14 54.32
N GLN A 996 -19.65 28.91 54.44
CA GLN A 996 -20.00 27.98 55.52
C GLN A 996 -19.52 28.45 56.90
N GLN A 997 -18.49 29.31 56.98
CA GLN A 997 -18.08 29.96 58.24
C GLN A 997 -18.85 31.26 58.53
N LEU A 998 -19.38 31.93 57.50
CA LEU A 998 -20.19 33.15 57.65
C LEU A 998 -21.64 32.88 58.13
N GLY A 999 -22.08 31.62 58.12
CA GLY A 999 -23.38 31.20 58.67
C GLY A 999 -24.60 31.55 57.80
N ASP A 1000 -24.37 32.04 56.58
CA ASP A 1000 -25.42 32.50 55.67
C ASP A 1000 -26.13 31.30 55.01
N SER A 1001 -27.35 31.02 55.48
CA SER A 1001 -28.07 29.78 55.17
C SER A 1001 -28.73 29.78 53.78
N ASP A 1002 -29.00 30.96 53.22
CA ASP A 1002 -29.82 31.08 52.00
C ASP A 1002 -29.01 30.90 50.70
N THR A 1003 -27.67 30.90 50.75
CA THR A 1003 -26.83 30.63 49.57
C THR A 1003 -26.64 29.14 49.27
N LEU A 1004 -26.89 28.25 50.23
CA LEU A 1004 -26.72 26.79 50.10
C LEU A 1004 -27.87 26.10 49.34
N THR A 1005 -29.04 26.72 49.26
CA THR A 1005 -30.25 26.13 48.65
C THR A 1005 -30.19 26.06 47.12
N VAL A 1006 -29.51 27.01 46.47
CA VAL A 1006 -29.44 27.12 45.00
C VAL A 1006 -28.67 25.97 44.35
N VAL A 1007 -27.71 25.37 45.07
CA VAL A 1007 -26.86 24.27 44.56
C VAL A 1007 -27.57 22.90 44.62
N HIS A 1008 -28.60 22.75 45.46
CA HIS A 1008 -29.25 21.46 45.74
C HIS A 1008 -30.26 20.96 44.69
N THR A 1009 -30.30 21.57 43.50
CA THR A 1009 -31.18 21.14 42.38
C THR A 1009 -30.53 20.12 41.43
N HIS A 1010 -29.23 19.84 41.60
CA HIS A 1010 -28.61 18.60 41.09
C HIS A 1010 -28.35 17.63 42.25
N GLU A 1011 -28.45 16.33 41.96
CA GLU A 1011 -28.50 15.27 42.95
C GLU A 1011 -27.26 15.20 43.87
N THR A 1012 -27.48 14.75 45.11
CA THR A 1012 -26.43 14.58 46.12
C THR A 1012 -25.34 13.63 45.63
N ILE A 1013 -24.14 14.14 45.39
CA ILE A 1013 -22.94 13.35 45.10
C ILE A 1013 -22.74 12.32 46.24
N PRO A 1014 -22.77 11.00 45.98
CA PRO A 1014 -22.57 10.01 47.02
C PRO A 1014 -21.14 10.05 47.55
N THR A 1015 -20.95 10.51 48.78
CA THR A 1015 -19.64 10.64 49.46
C THR A 1015 -19.05 9.30 49.94
N GLN A 1016 -19.27 8.24 49.17
CA GLN A 1016 -18.59 6.94 49.30
C GLN A 1016 -17.98 6.53 47.96
N SER A 1017 -16.85 7.15 47.63
CA SER A 1017 -15.96 6.57 46.60
C SER A 1017 -15.54 5.16 47.04
N PRO A 1018 -15.53 4.15 46.16
CA PRO A 1018 -14.97 2.84 46.48
C PRO A 1018 -13.50 2.99 46.95
N PRO A 1019 -12.98 2.06 47.77
CA PRO A 1019 -11.63 2.18 48.33
C PRO A 1019 -10.61 2.33 47.21
N ALA A 1020 -10.01 3.53 47.12
CA ALA A 1020 -9.18 3.91 45.98
C ALA A 1020 -8.06 2.89 45.75
N THR A 1021 -7.99 2.36 44.53
CA THR A 1021 -7.00 1.35 44.15
C THR A 1021 -5.58 1.92 44.32
N TRP A 1022 -4.58 1.05 44.44
CA TRP A 1022 -3.18 1.48 44.52
C TRP A 1022 -2.82 2.47 43.39
N LEU A 1023 -3.29 2.18 42.17
CA LEU A 1023 -3.12 3.03 40.99
C LEU A 1023 -3.80 4.41 41.13
N GLN A 1024 -5.02 4.48 41.68
CA GLN A 1024 -5.68 5.77 41.94
C GLN A 1024 -4.96 6.58 43.04
N LYS A 1025 -4.37 5.91 44.03
CA LYS A 1025 -3.59 6.56 45.08
C LYS A 1025 -2.26 7.12 44.56
N THR A 1026 -1.51 6.35 43.76
CA THR A 1026 -0.28 6.85 43.12
C THR A 1026 -0.56 7.95 42.11
N THR A 1027 -1.63 7.83 41.31
CA THR A 1027 -2.04 8.88 40.36
C THR A 1027 -2.38 10.21 41.06
N ARG A 1028 -3.13 10.16 42.17
CA ARG A 1028 -3.38 11.35 43.02
C ARG A 1028 -2.08 11.91 43.60
N PHE A 1029 -1.23 11.05 44.15
CA PHE A 1029 0.04 11.46 44.78
C PHE A 1029 0.99 12.17 43.79
N LEU A 1030 1.09 11.67 42.55
CA LEU A 1030 1.96 12.25 41.52
C LEU A 1030 1.40 13.57 40.96
N LEU A 1031 0.08 13.68 40.76
CA LEU A 1031 -0.52 14.87 40.13
C LEU A 1031 -0.85 16.01 41.11
N GLN A 1032 -1.26 15.71 42.34
CA GLN A 1032 -1.83 16.73 43.24
C GLN A 1032 -0.81 17.45 44.12
N ASN A 1033 0.34 16.83 44.41
CA ASN A 1033 1.32 17.40 45.35
C ASN A 1033 2.04 18.69 44.89
N PRO A 1034 2.46 18.86 43.61
CA PRO A 1034 3.27 20.02 43.20
C PRO A 1034 2.59 21.38 43.41
N LEU A 1035 1.25 21.43 43.30
CA LEU A 1035 0.48 22.69 43.37
C LEU A 1035 0.07 23.09 44.79
N LEU A 1036 0.21 22.21 45.80
CA LEU A 1036 -0.19 22.52 47.19
C LEU A 1036 0.59 23.70 47.79
N LEU A 1037 1.80 23.99 47.30
CA LEU A 1037 2.58 25.18 47.69
C LEU A 1037 1.90 26.50 47.29
N PHE A 1038 0.98 26.47 46.32
CA PHE A 1038 0.29 27.65 45.78
C PHE A 1038 -1.14 27.84 46.29
N ASP A 1039 -1.69 26.92 47.11
CA ASP A 1039 -3.09 26.93 47.60
C ASP A 1039 -3.46 28.27 48.30
N ARG A 1040 -2.50 28.91 48.96
CA ARG A 1040 -2.65 30.25 49.60
C ARG A 1040 -2.90 31.42 48.64
N HIS A 1041 -2.72 31.25 47.33
CA HIS A 1041 -2.84 32.30 46.33
C HIS A 1041 -4.11 32.18 45.45
N VAL A 1042 -4.90 31.11 45.64
CA VAL A 1042 -6.16 30.91 44.92
C VAL A 1042 -7.26 31.77 45.56
N ARG A 1043 -7.96 32.58 44.77
CA ARG A 1043 -9.09 33.40 45.24
C ARG A 1043 -10.39 32.60 45.28
N PRO A 1044 -11.35 32.93 46.16
CA PRO A 1044 -12.71 32.39 46.12
C PRO A 1044 -13.38 32.61 44.75
N ILE A 1045 -14.08 31.58 44.25
CA ILE A 1045 -14.81 31.61 42.98
C ILE A 1045 -16.23 31.11 43.22
N SER A 1046 -17.24 31.92 42.89
CA SER A 1046 -18.64 31.54 43.08
C SER A 1046 -19.08 30.41 42.14
N PRO A 1047 -19.86 29.41 42.62
CA PRO A 1047 -20.40 28.32 41.80
C PRO A 1047 -21.24 28.76 40.60
N THR A 1048 -21.82 29.96 40.62
CA THR A 1048 -22.63 30.52 39.53
C THR A 1048 -21.80 31.17 38.41
N SER A 1049 -20.47 31.26 38.57
CA SER A 1049 -19.59 31.86 37.57
C SER A 1049 -19.51 31.02 36.28
N ARG A 1050 -19.31 31.70 35.14
CA ARG A 1050 -19.18 31.03 33.83
C ARG A 1050 -18.02 30.01 33.79
N HIS A 1051 -16.97 30.25 34.58
CA HIS A 1051 -15.82 29.34 34.71
C HIS A 1051 -16.22 28.00 35.34
N VAL A 1052 -17.18 27.98 36.27
CA VAL A 1052 -17.73 26.77 36.89
C VAL A 1052 -18.78 26.13 35.98
N GLN A 1053 -19.75 26.90 35.49
CA GLN A 1053 -20.89 26.39 34.72
C GLN A 1053 -20.50 25.82 33.34
N TYR A 1054 -19.53 26.42 32.65
CA TYR A 1054 -19.13 26.03 31.29
C TYR A 1054 -17.64 25.64 31.21
N GLY A 1055 -16.79 26.33 31.96
CA GLY A 1055 -15.33 26.09 31.94
C GLY A 1055 -14.95 24.71 32.46
N LEU A 1056 -15.37 24.33 33.67
CA LEU A 1056 -15.10 23.01 34.25
C LEU A 1056 -15.57 21.84 33.37
N PRO A 1057 -16.83 21.78 32.87
CA PRO A 1057 -17.25 20.68 32.00
C PRO A 1057 -16.43 20.61 30.71
N LEU A 1058 -16.16 21.73 30.05
CA LEU A 1058 -15.30 21.79 28.86
C LEU A 1058 -13.87 21.29 29.17
N ALA A 1059 -13.31 21.70 30.30
CA ALA A 1059 -11.96 21.32 30.72
C ALA A 1059 -11.83 19.83 31.06
N TYR A 1060 -12.83 19.22 31.73
CA TYR A 1060 -12.85 17.77 31.97
C TYR A 1060 -12.89 16.96 30.67
N ALA A 1061 -13.77 17.33 29.73
CA ALA A 1061 -13.86 16.68 28.43
C ALA A 1061 -12.58 16.88 27.58
N SER A 1062 -11.99 18.09 27.62
CA SER A 1062 -10.76 18.42 26.89
C SER A 1062 -9.54 17.68 27.46
N LEU A 1063 -9.42 17.56 28.78
CA LEU A 1063 -8.32 16.82 29.40
C LEU A 1063 -8.43 15.31 29.13
N GLY A 1064 -9.65 14.76 29.10
CA GLY A 1064 -9.88 13.39 28.66
C GLY A 1064 -9.48 13.16 27.20
N SER A 1065 -9.84 14.08 26.30
CA SER A 1065 -9.59 13.94 24.84
C SER A 1065 -8.14 14.17 24.43
N LEU A 1066 -7.41 15.04 25.14
CA LEU A 1066 -5.96 15.19 24.93
C LEU A 1066 -5.18 13.97 25.44
N MET A 1067 -5.63 13.34 26.54
CA MET A 1067 -5.11 12.03 26.95
C MET A 1067 -5.43 10.96 25.90
N ALA A 1068 -6.65 10.95 25.34
CA ALA A 1068 -7.02 10.02 24.27
C ALA A 1068 -6.21 10.21 22.97
N THR A 1069 -5.88 11.46 22.62
CA THR A 1069 -4.99 11.77 21.48
C THR A 1069 -3.62 11.12 21.67
N LEU A 1070 -3.03 11.27 22.87
CA LEU A 1070 -1.76 10.62 23.20
C LEU A 1070 -1.90 9.09 23.21
N THR A 1071 -3.03 8.56 23.71
CA THR A 1071 -3.32 7.12 23.64
C THR A 1071 -3.34 6.61 22.20
N THR A 1072 -4.04 7.26 21.25
CA THR A 1072 -4.05 6.79 19.85
C THR A 1072 -2.66 6.83 19.24
N LEU A 1073 -1.92 7.93 19.43
CA LEU A 1073 -0.59 8.13 18.84
C LEU A 1073 0.42 7.06 19.31
N PHE A 1074 0.43 6.77 20.62
CA PHE A 1074 1.27 5.70 21.15
C PHE A 1074 0.69 4.29 20.93
N ALA A 1075 -0.63 4.14 20.79
CA ALA A 1075 -1.27 2.87 20.40
C ALA A 1075 -0.97 2.48 18.95
N LYS A 1076 -1.02 3.42 18.00
CA LYS A 1076 -0.60 3.18 16.61
C LYS A 1076 0.88 2.85 16.53
N SER A 1077 1.71 3.55 17.32
CA SER A 1077 3.13 3.20 17.49
C SER A 1077 3.30 1.76 18.03
N LEU A 1078 2.53 1.38 19.05
CA LEU A 1078 2.61 0.07 19.70
C LEU A 1078 2.11 -1.07 18.81
N VAL A 1079 1.02 -0.88 18.05
CA VAL A 1079 0.48 -1.93 17.17
C VAL A 1079 1.41 -2.23 16.01
N ASN A 1080 2.09 -1.21 15.45
CA ASN A 1080 3.16 -1.38 14.47
C ASN A 1080 4.30 -2.24 15.03
N LEU A 1081 4.79 -1.91 16.24
CA LEU A 1081 5.88 -2.66 16.87
C LEU A 1081 5.48 -4.10 17.23
N LEU A 1082 4.22 -4.34 17.60
CA LEU A 1082 3.66 -5.68 17.79
C LEU A 1082 3.56 -6.44 16.45
N SER A 1083 3.09 -5.77 15.38
CA SER A 1083 2.93 -6.34 14.05
C SER A 1083 4.27 -6.86 13.50
N VAL A 1084 5.31 -6.01 13.46
CA VAL A 1084 6.67 -6.37 13.06
C VAL A 1084 7.25 -7.49 13.93
N SER A 1085 7.03 -7.44 15.26
CA SER A 1085 7.52 -8.48 16.18
C SER A 1085 6.88 -9.85 15.98
N ILE A 1086 5.63 -9.89 15.51
CA ILE A 1086 4.85 -11.14 15.35
C ILE A 1086 4.99 -11.68 13.92
N PHE A 1087 4.77 -10.85 12.90
CA PHE A 1087 4.63 -11.26 11.51
C PHE A 1087 5.94 -11.25 10.72
N ASP A 1088 6.81 -10.24 10.92
CA ASP A 1088 8.16 -10.24 10.31
C ASP A 1088 9.20 -11.03 11.15
N HIS A 1089 8.80 -11.44 12.37
CA HIS A 1089 9.63 -12.09 13.40
C HIS A 1089 10.80 -11.22 13.93
N ASP A 1090 10.79 -9.92 13.70
CA ASP A 1090 11.80 -8.96 14.17
C ASP A 1090 11.40 -8.35 15.52
N ASN A 1091 11.81 -9.00 16.62
CA ASN A 1091 11.34 -8.68 17.98
C ASN A 1091 11.78 -7.30 18.49
N GLN A 1092 10.89 -6.31 18.34
CA GLN A 1092 11.08 -4.92 18.77
C GLN A 1092 11.07 -4.75 20.30
N PHE A 1093 10.60 -5.73 21.08
CA PHE A 1093 10.53 -5.68 22.55
C PHE A 1093 11.87 -5.98 23.24
N THR A 1094 12.93 -6.22 22.46
CA THR A 1094 14.33 -6.22 22.91
C THR A 1094 14.80 -4.84 23.42
N SER A 1095 14.19 -3.75 22.95
CA SER A 1095 14.51 -2.38 23.38
C SER A 1095 13.62 -1.90 24.53
N PHE A 1096 14.23 -1.24 25.53
CA PHE A 1096 13.50 -0.62 26.64
C PHE A 1096 12.52 0.49 26.19
N ILE A 1097 12.76 1.11 25.03
CA ILE A 1097 11.93 2.19 24.48
C ILE A 1097 10.54 1.65 24.11
N THR A 1098 10.46 0.44 23.56
CA THR A 1098 9.20 -0.25 23.24
C THR A 1098 8.33 -0.47 24.49
N TRP A 1099 8.96 -0.87 25.60
CA TRP A 1099 8.29 -0.96 26.90
C TRP A 1099 7.87 0.42 27.44
N GLY A 1100 8.65 1.47 27.18
CA GLY A 1100 8.27 2.86 27.44
C GLY A 1100 7.00 3.27 26.69
N ILE A 1101 6.91 2.99 25.38
CA ILE A 1101 5.73 3.25 24.56
C ILE A 1101 4.51 2.51 25.11
N LEU A 1102 4.66 1.22 25.47
CA LEU A 1102 3.60 0.42 26.09
C LEU A 1102 3.11 1.03 27.42
N LEU A 1103 4.04 1.42 28.30
CA LEU A 1103 3.70 2.04 29.59
C LEU A 1103 3.01 3.40 29.44
N VAL A 1104 3.45 4.24 28.49
CA VAL A 1104 2.80 5.52 28.18
C VAL A 1104 1.41 5.30 27.59
N THR A 1105 1.24 4.32 26.68
CA THR A 1105 -0.07 3.94 26.13
C THR A 1105 -1.03 3.48 27.23
N ALA A 1106 -0.56 2.61 28.14
CA ALA A 1106 -1.38 2.13 29.26
C ALA A 1106 -1.72 3.25 30.27
N PHE A 1107 -0.78 4.15 30.55
CA PHE A 1107 -1.00 5.29 31.46
C PHE A 1107 -1.99 6.31 30.87
N THR A 1108 -1.85 6.65 29.58
CA THR A 1108 -2.76 7.57 28.88
C THR A 1108 -4.15 6.97 28.72
N ALA A 1109 -4.27 5.69 28.37
CA ALA A 1109 -5.54 4.97 28.32
C ALA A 1109 -6.25 4.90 29.69
N ALA A 1110 -5.50 4.67 30.78
CA ALA A 1110 -6.07 4.75 32.13
C ALA A 1110 -6.50 6.19 32.50
N SER A 1111 -5.71 7.18 32.09
CA SER A 1111 -5.95 8.60 32.37
C SER A 1111 -7.15 9.17 31.61
N GLN A 1112 -7.34 8.83 30.32
CA GLN A 1112 -8.50 9.28 29.55
C GLN A 1112 -9.79 8.77 30.20
N VAL A 1113 -9.82 7.48 30.58
CA VAL A 1113 -10.98 6.84 31.21
C VAL A 1113 -11.22 7.45 32.59
N TYR A 1114 -10.18 7.80 33.35
CA TYR A 1114 -10.34 8.54 34.60
C TYR A 1114 -10.98 9.92 34.39
N TRP A 1115 -10.44 10.75 33.49
CA TRP A 1115 -10.93 12.12 33.28
C TRP A 1115 -12.34 12.17 32.69
N ILE A 1116 -12.66 11.32 31.71
CA ILE A 1116 -14.03 11.17 31.17
C ILE A 1116 -15.00 10.78 32.29
N ASN A 1117 -14.66 9.79 33.13
CA ASN A 1117 -15.53 9.40 34.24
C ASN A 1117 -15.65 10.49 35.33
N GLN A 1118 -14.60 11.28 35.59
CA GLN A 1118 -14.71 12.42 36.51
C GLN A 1118 -15.60 13.54 35.96
N GLY A 1119 -15.60 13.76 34.64
CA GLY A 1119 -16.53 14.65 33.94
C GLY A 1119 -17.97 14.14 34.04
N LEU A 1120 -18.22 12.90 33.62
CA LEU A 1120 -19.55 12.25 33.64
C LEU A 1120 -20.16 12.08 35.06
N GLN A 1121 -19.35 12.13 36.12
CA GLN A 1121 -19.80 12.11 37.52
C GLN A 1121 -20.23 13.48 38.05
N ARG A 1122 -19.94 14.57 37.33
CA ARG A 1122 -20.21 15.97 37.76
C ARG A 1122 -21.07 16.74 36.78
N TYR A 1123 -20.98 16.39 35.50
CA TYR A 1123 -21.52 17.16 34.38
C TYR A 1123 -22.20 16.24 33.38
N ASP A 1124 -23.18 16.81 32.70
CA ASP A 1124 -24.06 16.08 31.83
C ASP A 1124 -23.33 15.43 30.64
N ALA A 1125 -23.66 14.16 30.37
CA ALA A 1125 -23.10 13.34 29.30
C ALA A 1125 -23.30 13.99 27.91
N LEU A 1126 -24.37 14.78 27.77
CA LEU A 1126 -24.76 15.50 26.55
C LEU A 1126 -23.76 16.58 26.13
N LEU A 1127 -23.03 17.11 27.12
CA LEU A 1127 -21.95 18.07 26.94
C LEU A 1127 -20.59 17.34 26.94
N GLN A 1128 -20.38 16.41 27.88
CA GLN A 1128 -19.10 15.68 28.02
C GLN A 1128 -18.73 14.87 26.77
N VAL A 1129 -19.62 14.00 26.28
CA VAL A 1129 -19.29 13.04 25.21
C VAL A 1129 -19.05 13.72 23.86
N PRO A 1130 -19.91 14.66 23.39
CA PRO A 1130 -19.68 15.32 22.10
C PRO A 1130 -18.46 16.24 22.11
N VAL A 1131 -18.19 16.95 23.21
CA VAL A 1131 -16.99 17.80 23.35
C VAL A 1131 -15.72 16.95 23.38
N PHE A 1132 -15.72 15.86 24.15
CA PHE A 1132 -14.63 14.88 24.15
C PHE A 1132 -14.36 14.37 22.72
N TYR A 1133 -15.41 13.96 22.00
CA TYR A 1133 -15.27 13.39 20.66
C TYR A 1133 -14.71 14.40 19.64
N VAL A 1134 -15.23 15.63 19.61
CA VAL A 1134 -14.77 16.67 18.67
C VAL A 1134 -13.33 17.08 18.97
N VAL A 1135 -12.99 17.35 20.23
CA VAL A 1135 -11.62 17.76 20.61
C VAL A 1135 -10.64 16.62 20.35
N TRP A 1136 -10.98 15.38 20.69
CA TRP A 1136 -10.14 14.21 20.38
C TRP A 1136 -9.89 14.11 18.88
N THR A 1137 -10.95 14.09 18.07
CA THR A 1137 -10.85 13.94 16.61
C THR A 1137 -9.98 15.02 15.97
N VAL A 1138 -10.13 16.30 16.36
CA VAL A 1138 -9.29 17.39 15.84
C VAL A 1138 -7.81 17.17 16.15
N PHE A 1139 -7.47 16.86 17.40
CA PHE A 1139 -6.07 16.68 17.78
C PHE A 1139 -5.47 15.37 17.22
N ASP A 1140 -6.25 14.31 17.07
CA ASP A 1140 -5.82 13.02 16.50
C ASP A 1140 -5.47 13.14 15.01
N ILE A 1141 -6.30 13.86 14.23
CA ILE A 1141 -6.05 14.25 12.84
C ILE A 1141 -4.73 15.02 12.71
N ILE A 1142 -4.52 16.04 13.56
CA ILE A 1142 -3.28 16.84 13.55
C ILE A 1142 -2.08 15.96 13.93
N GLY A 1143 -2.24 15.06 14.90
CA GLY A 1143 -1.20 14.11 15.30
C GLY A 1143 -0.82 13.15 14.17
N GLY A 1144 -1.78 12.65 13.40
CA GLY A 1144 -1.52 11.80 12.23
C GLY A 1144 -0.75 12.55 11.13
N GLY A 1145 -1.17 13.78 10.83
CA GLY A 1145 -0.49 14.64 9.88
C GLY A 1145 0.93 15.06 10.29
N VAL A 1146 1.17 15.31 11.59
CA VAL A 1146 2.46 15.83 12.08
C VAL A 1146 3.47 14.75 12.46
N TYR A 1147 3.04 13.66 13.12
CA TYR A 1147 3.95 12.62 13.60
C TYR A 1147 4.17 11.50 12.57
N PHE A 1148 3.10 11.07 11.88
CA PHE A 1148 3.14 9.99 10.89
C PHE A 1148 3.14 10.51 9.44
N ASN A 1149 3.20 11.83 9.23
CA ASN A 1149 3.19 12.48 7.90
C ASN A 1149 2.01 12.03 7.00
N GLU A 1150 0.86 11.64 7.57
CA GLU A 1150 -0.26 10.99 6.86
C GLU A 1150 -0.84 11.84 5.71
N PHE A 1151 -0.54 13.14 5.64
CA PHE A 1151 -0.99 14.04 4.58
C PHE A 1151 0.06 14.31 3.47
N LYS A 1152 1.24 13.68 3.48
CA LYS A 1152 2.32 13.95 2.50
C LYS A 1152 1.89 13.82 1.03
N MET A 1153 0.88 12.98 0.75
CA MET A 1153 0.35 12.71 -0.60
C MET A 1153 -1.03 13.35 -0.86
N PHE A 1154 -1.46 14.33 -0.04
CA PHE A 1154 -2.72 15.03 -0.25
C PHE A 1154 -2.56 16.17 -1.26
N THR A 1155 -3.39 16.16 -2.31
CA THR A 1155 -3.58 17.35 -3.17
C THR A 1155 -4.45 18.38 -2.46
N THR A 1156 -4.41 19.64 -2.89
CA THR A 1156 -5.24 20.73 -2.34
C THR A 1156 -6.73 20.37 -2.29
N VAL A 1157 -7.22 19.66 -3.32
CA VAL A 1157 -8.61 19.17 -3.37
C VAL A 1157 -8.89 18.11 -2.30
N LYS A 1158 -7.96 17.15 -2.08
CA LYS A 1158 -8.10 16.14 -1.01
C LYS A 1158 -8.11 16.81 0.37
N TYR A 1159 -7.21 17.76 0.64
CA TYR A 1159 -7.22 18.53 1.89
C TYR A 1159 -8.56 19.23 2.17
N VAL A 1160 -9.09 19.97 1.18
CA VAL A 1160 -10.35 20.71 1.33
C VAL A 1160 -11.53 19.76 1.53
N LEU A 1161 -11.65 18.70 0.72
CA LEU A 1161 -12.79 17.79 0.80
C LEU A 1161 -12.74 16.88 2.04
N PHE A 1162 -11.56 16.47 2.50
CA PHE A 1162 -11.38 15.79 3.79
C PHE A 1162 -11.83 16.69 4.96
N ALA A 1163 -11.42 17.97 4.98
CA ALA A 1163 -11.85 18.93 6.00
C ALA A 1163 -13.37 19.19 5.96
N VAL A 1164 -13.97 19.26 4.76
CA VAL A 1164 -15.44 19.33 4.60
C VAL A 1164 -16.12 18.08 5.16
N GLY A 1165 -15.58 16.88 4.91
CA GLY A 1165 -16.09 15.63 5.48
C GLY A 1165 -16.11 15.64 7.01
N VAL A 1166 -15.01 16.08 7.64
CA VAL A 1166 -14.91 16.23 9.10
C VAL A 1166 -15.90 17.28 9.64
N ALA A 1167 -16.07 18.41 8.95
CA ALA A 1167 -17.05 19.44 9.33
C ALA A 1167 -18.52 18.94 9.22
N ILE A 1168 -18.82 18.08 8.24
CA ILE A 1168 -20.12 17.41 8.11
C ILE A 1168 -20.34 16.42 9.27
N ILE A 1169 -19.33 15.62 9.66
CA ILE A 1169 -19.40 14.73 10.84
C ILE A 1169 -19.69 15.54 12.11
N PHE A 1170 -18.94 16.62 12.37
CA PHE A 1170 -19.14 17.46 13.56
C PHE A 1170 -20.51 18.14 13.57
N SER A 1171 -21.04 18.51 12.39
CA SER A 1171 -22.42 19.02 12.26
C SER A 1171 -23.46 17.97 12.66
N GLY A 1172 -23.29 16.72 12.23
CA GLY A 1172 -24.14 15.59 12.64
C GLY A 1172 -24.05 15.28 14.14
N VAL A 1173 -22.85 15.28 14.72
CA VAL A 1173 -22.61 15.14 16.17
C VAL A 1173 -23.29 16.28 16.95
N GLY A 1174 -23.26 17.51 16.42
CA GLY A 1174 -23.97 18.66 16.99
C GLY A 1174 -25.49 18.50 16.98
N LEU A 1175 -26.08 17.90 15.92
CA LEU A 1175 -27.50 17.54 15.91
C LEU A 1175 -27.83 16.46 16.94
N LEU A 1176 -27.01 15.41 17.06
CA LEU A 1176 -27.20 14.34 18.05
C LEU A 1176 -27.09 14.85 19.49
N SER A 1177 -26.18 15.78 19.78
CA SER A 1177 -26.10 16.44 21.11
C SER A 1177 -27.38 17.23 21.43
N ASN A 1178 -27.95 17.92 20.43
CA ASN A 1178 -29.18 18.70 20.58
C ASN A 1178 -30.45 17.86 20.79
N ARG A 1179 -30.46 16.55 20.49
CA ARG A 1179 -31.55 15.61 20.84
C ARG A 1179 -31.92 15.73 22.31
N LEU A 1180 -30.91 15.67 23.16
CA LEU A 1180 -31.08 15.42 24.58
C LEU A 1180 -31.17 16.70 25.42
N LYS A 1181 -30.91 17.88 24.82
CA LYS A 1181 -31.33 19.19 25.37
C LYS A 1181 -32.85 19.44 25.24
N ARG A 1182 -33.60 18.51 24.64
CA ARG A 1182 -35.05 18.58 24.40
C ARG A 1182 -35.82 17.40 25.00
N LEU A 1183 -35.10 16.48 25.67
CA LEU A 1183 -35.64 15.39 26.48
C LEU A 1183 -35.70 15.84 27.95
#